data_AF-A0A1G3QAL7-F1
#
_entry.id   AF-A0A1G3QAL7-F1
#
_cell.length_a   1.000
_cell.length_b   1.000
_cell.length_c   1.000
_cell.angle_alpha   90.00
_cell.angle_beta   90.00
_cell.angle_gamma   90.00
#
_symmetry.space_group_name_H-M   'P 1'
#
loop_
_entity.id
_entity.type
_entity.pdbx_description
1 polymer ?
#
loop_
_entity_poly.entity_id
_entity_poly.type
_entity_poly.pdbx_seq_one_letter_code
_entity_poly.pdbx_strand_id
1 'polypeptide(L)'
;MIVNIITCVVCLVMLILFRKLDRTNMKMAKLRRYSSRLFDEFKKLAETENRRFSDATIEMDILIKKSNALAKNINTSVRDIEAKLQGLDIEKTNLMKVEDDIRVISQSARDVNKQIEFIAGSKDSFAELSHNISYVKESIKSLKNESAEILQNFNNRLKEKSREIMAEFTDQVSRLRESIENKDDILINNSRQKIIDLTETFERSLSDMDQRVTDTGEILLQNFKMKIDGVAKSVEGAANLNNQIEMMKINSADLESRIFSEIKERSSEIESGINKSIDTLYEKLQQYDSEFDEKKGDLLSRFQNDIDKLYHKLNTVEANVNESKSKLVKTFEIEVDKVRNELDNLSIHAITKRDEIVQASRREAEGVKKDIEDFESRFMEFETRLMDLAESKNEEIRKNREQFEDSITAQTQRARDEFSVMDQRLSDIKTDVLDKAKDEFSAMDRRLSDIKTDVLGKAKDEFSAMDRRLSDIKSEVLNYEEQSKIFSRTETMMRDVSDSIEQLNRMLQDSQKEAQHLEKFLADIDYIKELAKEFDREIRSYQNRKEKLTDIESEIRTLQEMNDLATEKTAGFQDQFAKIDTVSSRIDALMGSYSGLESRIRELHEYEDVIAHNLDSVNKADILIQAVEGKINTFQKVVDRSEKRVDKINLQLRGAEENYLILKTRESEIKEIKDKFNELDGLSEIMEARVKQIQAMFSKVETLRDEITSTDNRLQELFIETDKKMRQFADFIQAVDHNNPIMKQVKGSAVAPKNINENVLRTVRELSDKGWTSDEISRKLMMDENAVRLIINTSSL
;
A
#
# COMPACT_ATOMS: atom_id res chain seq x y z
N MET A 1 -85.58 14.47 -135.54
CA MET A 1 -86.14 14.67 -134.18
C MET A 1 -85.34 13.94 -133.10
N ILE A 2 -85.08 12.62 -133.22
CA ILE A 2 -84.38 11.80 -132.21
C ILE A 2 -83.08 12.43 -131.67
N VAL A 3 -82.24 13.00 -132.54
CA VAL A 3 -80.94 13.61 -132.17
C VAL A 3 -81.07 14.65 -131.05
N ASN A 4 -82.09 15.52 -131.09
CA ASN A 4 -82.25 16.59 -130.11
C ASN A 4 -82.57 16.05 -128.70
N ILE A 5 -83.22 14.89 -128.60
CA ILE A 5 -83.51 14.22 -127.32
C ILE A 5 -82.20 13.67 -126.74
N ILE A 6 -81.36 13.04 -127.56
CA ILE A 6 -80.04 12.54 -127.15
C ILE A 6 -79.16 13.69 -126.64
N THR A 7 -79.08 14.81 -127.36
CA THR A 7 -78.31 15.99 -126.92
C THR A 7 -78.81 16.53 -125.58
N CYS A 8 -80.13 16.59 -125.36
CA CYS A 8 -80.71 17.05 -124.11
C CYS A 8 -80.36 16.13 -122.92
N VAL A 9 -80.43 14.81 -123.12
CA VAL A 9 -80.03 13.81 -122.11
C VAL A 9 -78.53 13.91 -121.80
N VAL A 10 -77.67 14.08 -122.81
CA VAL A 10 -76.21 14.25 -122.61
C VAL A 10 -75.90 15.51 -121.79
N CYS A 11 -76.55 16.64 -122.08
CA CYS A 11 -76.40 17.87 -121.28
C CYS A 11 -76.86 17.67 -119.81
N LEU A 12 -77.96 16.94 -119.59
CA LEU A 12 -78.48 16.67 -118.25
C LEU A 12 -77.55 15.73 -117.45
N VAL A 13 -76.99 14.71 -118.10
CA VAL A 13 -75.94 13.83 -117.52
C VAL A 13 -74.68 14.63 -117.18
N MET A 14 -74.23 15.53 -118.05
CA MET A 14 -73.06 16.40 -117.78
C MET A 14 -73.30 17.33 -116.58
N LEU A 15 -74.49 17.93 -116.46
CA LEU A 15 -74.86 18.74 -115.30
C LEU A 15 -74.88 17.92 -113.98
N ILE A 16 -75.35 16.67 -114.03
CA ILE A 16 -75.30 15.76 -112.88
C ILE A 16 -73.85 15.39 -112.52
N LEU A 17 -73.00 15.10 -113.51
CA LEU A 17 -71.58 14.77 -113.32
C LEU A 17 -70.81 15.94 -112.70
N PHE A 18 -70.89 17.15 -113.26
CA PHE A 18 -70.22 18.32 -112.70
C PHE A 18 -70.70 18.64 -111.28
N ARG A 19 -72.01 18.54 -111.00
CA ARG A 19 -72.57 18.77 -109.65
C ARG A 19 -72.16 17.69 -108.64
N LYS A 20 -71.78 16.49 -109.09
CA LYS A 20 -71.21 15.42 -108.26
C LYS A 20 -69.70 15.63 -108.02
N LEU A 21 -68.98 16.14 -109.02
CA LEU A 21 -67.53 16.41 -108.98
C LEU A 21 -67.23 17.61 -108.06
N ASP A 22 -67.99 18.70 -108.16
CA ASP A 22 -67.89 19.87 -107.27
C ASP A 22 -68.18 19.51 -105.80
N ARG A 23 -69.24 18.73 -105.54
CA ARG A 23 -69.50 18.12 -104.22
C ARG A 23 -68.36 17.22 -103.69
N THR A 24 -67.46 16.76 -104.55
CA THR A 24 -66.29 15.94 -104.18
C THR A 24 -65.07 16.83 -103.91
N ASN A 25 -64.86 17.89 -104.69
CA ASN A 25 -63.82 18.90 -104.44
C ASN A 25 -64.05 19.64 -103.10
N MET A 26 -65.29 20.03 -102.81
CA MET A 26 -65.68 20.62 -101.51
C MET A 26 -65.45 19.67 -100.33
N LYS A 27 -65.51 18.35 -100.55
CA LYS A 27 -65.12 17.36 -99.53
C LYS A 27 -63.60 17.29 -99.37
N MET A 28 -62.85 17.19 -100.46
CA MET A 28 -61.37 17.19 -100.44
C MET A 28 -60.80 18.42 -99.72
N ALA A 29 -61.32 19.63 -99.98
CA ALA A 29 -60.86 20.85 -99.33
C ALA A 29 -61.08 20.84 -97.81
N LYS A 30 -62.22 20.30 -97.35
CA LYS A 30 -62.48 20.10 -95.91
C LYS A 30 -61.60 19.01 -95.31
N LEU A 31 -61.40 17.89 -96.01
CA LEU A 31 -60.53 16.79 -95.60
C LEU A 31 -59.07 17.25 -95.43
N ARG A 32 -58.56 18.07 -96.35
CA ARG A 32 -57.19 18.62 -96.27
C ARG A 32 -57.01 19.59 -95.10
N ARG A 33 -58.00 20.45 -94.82
CA ARG A 33 -57.98 21.32 -93.62
C ARG A 33 -58.10 20.52 -92.32
N TYR A 34 -58.95 19.49 -92.28
CA TYR A 34 -59.11 18.63 -91.11
C TYR A 34 -57.85 17.79 -90.84
N SER A 35 -57.24 17.24 -91.90
CA SER A 35 -55.95 16.53 -91.83
C SER A 35 -54.80 17.43 -91.38
N SER A 36 -54.70 18.66 -91.89
CA SER A 36 -53.67 19.63 -91.42
C SER A 36 -53.87 19.97 -89.95
N ARG A 37 -55.12 20.19 -89.51
CA ARG A 37 -55.44 20.50 -88.12
C ARG A 37 -55.15 19.33 -87.19
N LEU A 38 -55.52 18.10 -87.58
CA LEU A 38 -55.16 16.88 -86.87
C LEU A 38 -53.64 16.67 -86.81
N PHE A 39 -52.89 17.09 -87.83
CA PHE A 39 -51.42 16.99 -87.83
C PHE A 39 -50.77 18.02 -86.89
N ASP A 40 -51.27 19.25 -86.85
CA ASP A 40 -50.82 20.25 -85.86
C ASP A 40 -51.22 19.86 -84.43
N GLU A 41 -52.39 19.26 -84.24
CA GLU A 41 -52.85 18.71 -82.96
C GLU A 41 -51.99 17.50 -82.54
N PHE A 42 -51.66 16.58 -83.47
CA PHE A 42 -50.71 15.49 -83.22
C PHE A 42 -49.30 15.99 -82.91
N LYS A 43 -48.82 17.01 -83.62
CA LYS A 43 -47.50 17.60 -83.38
C LYS A 43 -47.44 18.24 -81.99
N LYS A 44 -48.47 19.00 -81.59
CA LYS A 44 -48.56 19.55 -80.23
C LYS A 44 -48.69 18.47 -79.17
N LEU A 45 -49.44 17.40 -79.42
CA LEU A 45 -49.52 16.24 -78.52
C LEU A 45 -48.15 15.57 -78.36
N ALA A 46 -47.44 15.34 -79.46
CA ALA A 46 -46.10 14.75 -79.46
C ALA A 46 -45.04 15.65 -78.77
N GLU A 47 -45.09 16.97 -78.98
CA GLU A 47 -44.23 17.93 -78.26
C GLU A 47 -44.56 17.99 -76.76
N THR A 48 -45.83 17.82 -76.39
CA THR A 48 -46.27 17.80 -74.98
C THR A 48 -45.86 16.49 -74.29
N GLU A 49 -46.04 15.34 -74.94
CA GLU A 49 -45.57 14.06 -74.41
C GLU A 49 -44.04 13.96 -74.41
N ASN A 50 -43.33 14.48 -75.41
CA ASN A 50 -41.86 14.51 -75.38
C ASN A 50 -41.33 15.38 -74.21
N ARG A 51 -42.03 16.45 -73.84
CA ARG A 51 -41.74 17.19 -72.60
C ARG A 51 -42.03 16.33 -71.37
N ARG A 52 -43.20 15.68 -71.28
CA ARG A 52 -43.52 14.77 -70.16
C ARG A 52 -42.50 13.64 -69.99
N PHE A 53 -42.03 13.03 -71.08
CA PHE A 53 -40.97 12.02 -71.04
C PHE A 53 -39.63 12.62 -70.57
N SER A 54 -39.28 13.84 -71.01
CA SER A 54 -38.09 14.55 -70.51
C SER A 54 -38.19 14.85 -69.02
N ASP A 55 -39.32 15.40 -68.57
CA ASP A 55 -39.58 15.77 -67.17
C ASP A 55 -39.58 14.53 -66.27
N ALA A 56 -40.24 13.45 -66.69
CA ALA A 56 -40.22 12.16 -65.99
C ALA A 56 -38.82 11.51 -65.96
N THR A 57 -37.99 11.71 -67.00
CA THR A 57 -36.59 11.24 -67.00
C THR A 57 -35.74 12.04 -66.02
N ILE A 58 -35.96 13.36 -65.92
CA ILE A 58 -35.31 14.23 -64.93
C ILE A 58 -35.76 13.85 -63.51
N GLU A 59 -37.05 13.61 -63.29
CA GLU A 59 -37.57 13.12 -62.01
C GLU A 59 -36.97 11.76 -61.63
N MET A 60 -36.86 10.83 -62.59
CA MET A 60 -36.23 9.53 -62.38
C MET A 60 -34.74 9.64 -62.02
N ASP A 61 -33.96 10.51 -62.68
CA ASP A 61 -32.56 10.77 -62.32
C ASP A 61 -32.44 11.42 -60.92
N ILE A 62 -33.33 12.36 -60.58
CA ILE A 62 -33.42 12.94 -59.23
C ILE A 62 -33.75 11.85 -58.18
N LEU A 63 -34.66 10.93 -58.48
CA LEU A 63 -35.01 9.81 -57.61
C LEU A 63 -33.86 8.80 -57.47
N ILE A 64 -33.13 8.50 -58.54
CA ILE A 64 -31.92 7.66 -58.51
C ILE A 64 -30.83 8.32 -57.66
N LYS A 65 -30.60 9.64 -57.82
CA LYS A 65 -29.63 10.39 -57.01
C LYS A 65 -30.02 10.45 -55.53
N LYS A 66 -31.31 10.66 -55.22
CA LYS A 66 -31.84 10.56 -53.85
C LYS A 66 -31.71 9.16 -53.26
N SER A 67 -31.99 8.11 -54.05
CA SER A 67 -31.84 6.71 -53.65
C SER A 67 -30.39 6.36 -53.34
N ASN A 68 -29.44 6.75 -54.21
CA ASN A 68 -28.01 6.55 -53.99
C ASN A 68 -27.49 7.32 -52.76
N ALA A 69 -27.96 8.55 -52.54
CA ALA A 69 -27.64 9.32 -51.33
C ALA A 69 -28.20 8.65 -50.06
N LEU A 70 -29.46 8.17 -50.10
CA LEU A 70 -30.09 7.44 -49.00
C LEU A 70 -29.36 6.12 -48.71
N ALA A 71 -29.01 5.35 -49.74
CA ALA A 71 -28.24 4.11 -49.60
C ALA A 71 -26.84 4.38 -49.03
N LYS A 72 -26.18 5.48 -49.42
CA LYS A 72 -24.90 5.89 -48.80
C LYS A 72 -25.08 6.23 -47.32
N ASN A 73 -26.12 7.00 -46.97
CA ASN A 73 -26.40 7.37 -45.58
C ASN A 73 -26.72 6.13 -44.72
N ILE A 74 -27.56 5.21 -45.21
CA ILE A 74 -27.87 3.94 -44.53
C ILE A 74 -26.60 3.12 -44.31
N ASN A 75 -25.73 2.96 -45.31
CA ASN A 75 -24.46 2.25 -45.15
C ASN A 75 -23.48 2.93 -44.16
N THR A 76 -23.57 4.25 -43.98
CA THR A 76 -22.83 4.95 -42.92
C THR A 76 -23.43 4.64 -41.55
N SER A 77 -24.75 4.83 -41.38
CA SER A 77 -25.43 4.57 -40.10
C SER A 77 -25.36 3.10 -39.66
N VAL A 78 -25.33 2.14 -40.59
CA VAL A 78 -25.09 0.73 -40.27
C VAL A 78 -23.71 0.53 -39.66
N ARG A 79 -22.66 1.15 -40.22
CA ARG A 79 -21.29 1.09 -39.65
C ARG A 79 -21.19 1.80 -38.31
N ASP A 80 -21.89 2.92 -38.14
CA ASP A 80 -21.96 3.63 -36.86
C ASP A 80 -22.64 2.76 -35.77
N ILE A 81 -23.64 1.95 -36.17
CA ILE A 81 -24.32 0.98 -35.30
C ILE A 81 -23.41 -0.23 -35.01
N GLU A 82 -22.70 -0.78 -36.01
CA GLU A 82 -21.71 -1.86 -35.82
C GLU A 82 -20.59 -1.44 -34.85
N ALA A 83 -20.08 -0.22 -34.99
CA ALA A 83 -19.07 0.34 -34.09
C ALA A 83 -19.60 0.51 -32.66
N LYS A 84 -20.85 0.98 -32.50
CA LYS A 84 -21.50 1.07 -31.18
C LYS A 84 -21.75 -0.31 -30.55
N LEU A 85 -22.13 -1.32 -31.33
CA LEU A 85 -22.28 -2.69 -30.86
C LEU A 85 -20.95 -3.28 -30.36
N GLN A 86 -19.85 -3.04 -31.07
CA GLN A 86 -18.51 -3.45 -30.60
C GLN A 86 -18.09 -2.72 -29.32
N GLY A 87 -18.46 -1.44 -29.16
CA GLY A 87 -18.26 -0.70 -27.91
C GLY A 87 -19.01 -1.32 -26.73
N LEU A 88 -20.26 -1.78 -26.94
CA LEU A 88 -21.08 -2.36 -25.87
C LEU A 88 -20.54 -3.70 -25.33
N ASP A 89 -19.93 -4.55 -26.16
CA ASP A 89 -19.27 -5.78 -25.66
C ASP A 89 -17.99 -5.47 -24.85
N ILE A 90 -17.28 -4.37 -25.19
CA ILE A 90 -16.14 -3.88 -24.38
C ILE A 90 -16.64 -3.33 -23.03
N GLU A 91 -17.70 -2.52 -23.02
CA GLU A 91 -18.28 -2.00 -21.77
C GLU A 91 -18.82 -3.12 -20.88
N LYS A 92 -19.49 -4.13 -21.45
CA LYS A 92 -19.92 -5.34 -20.75
C LYS A 92 -18.75 -6.11 -20.12
N THR A 93 -17.62 -6.21 -20.83
CA THR A 93 -16.40 -6.85 -20.31
C THR A 93 -15.77 -6.04 -19.17
N ASN A 94 -15.81 -4.71 -19.24
CA ASN A 94 -15.35 -3.83 -18.16
C ASN A 94 -16.29 -3.89 -16.94
N LEU A 95 -17.61 -3.93 -17.14
CA LEU A 95 -18.58 -4.07 -16.06
C LEU A 95 -18.43 -5.38 -15.29
N MET A 96 -18.11 -6.49 -15.97
CA MET A 96 -17.76 -7.75 -15.28
C MET A 96 -16.50 -7.63 -14.40
N LYS A 97 -15.49 -6.86 -14.83
CA LYS A 97 -14.32 -6.58 -13.98
C LYS A 97 -14.70 -5.73 -12.77
N VAL A 98 -15.50 -4.67 -12.97
CA VAL A 98 -15.99 -3.83 -11.87
C VAL A 98 -16.84 -4.64 -10.88
N GLU A 99 -17.62 -5.63 -11.34
CA GLU A 99 -18.34 -6.56 -10.46
C GLU A 99 -17.39 -7.42 -9.61
N ASP A 100 -16.36 -8.02 -10.20
CA ASP A 100 -15.35 -8.80 -9.46
C ASP A 100 -14.47 -7.91 -8.55
N ASP A 101 -14.10 -6.70 -8.96
CA ASP A 101 -13.35 -5.75 -8.12
C ASP A 101 -14.20 -5.28 -6.92
N ILE A 102 -15.48 -4.97 -7.12
CA ILE A 102 -16.44 -4.69 -6.03
C ILE A 102 -16.57 -5.89 -5.09
N ARG A 103 -16.53 -7.12 -5.62
CA ARG A 103 -16.57 -8.36 -4.83
C ARG A 103 -15.32 -8.54 -3.97
N VAL A 104 -14.14 -8.23 -4.51
CA VAL A 104 -12.87 -8.20 -3.76
C VAL A 104 -12.92 -7.12 -2.68
N ILE A 105 -13.31 -5.88 -3.02
CA ILE A 105 -13.45 -4.78 -2.06
C ILE A 105 -14.44 -5.13 -0.94
N SER A 106 -15.58 -5.75 -1.26
CA SER A 106 -16.57 -6.21 -0.27
C SER A 106 -16.00 -7.26 0.68
N GLN A 107 -15.17 -8.19 0.17
CA GLN A 107 -14.50 -9.19 1.00
C GLN A 107 -13.40 -8.55 1.87
N SER A 108 -12.57 -7.67 1.32
CA SER A 108 -11.58 -6.90 2.09
C SER A 108 -12.22 -6.05 3.19
N ALA A 109 -13.36 -5.41 2.92
CA ALA A 109 -14.11 -4.65 3.93
C ALA A 109 -14.63 -5.53 5.08
N ARG A 110 -15.08 -6.77 4.77
CA ARG A 110 -15.46 -7.76 5.80
C ARG A 110 -14.28 -8.19 6.65
N ASP A 111 -13.12 -8.42 6.04
CA ASP A 111 -11.93 -8.86 6.77
C ASP A 111 -11.27 -7.72 7.56
N VAL A 112 -11.37 -6.47 7.10
CA VAL A 112 -11.06 -5.26 7.91
C VAL A 112 -12.01 -5.14 9.10
N ASN A 113 -13.32 -5.36 8.94
CA ASN A 113 -14.26 -5.36 10.07
C ASN A 113 -13.90 -6.44 11.12
N LYS A 114 -13.52 -7.66 10.69
CA LYS A 114 -13.02 -8.69 11.62
C LYS A 114 -11.74 -8.26 12.34
N GLN A 115 -10.83 -7.55 11.66
CA GLN A 115 -9.63 -7.02 12.29
C GLN A 115 -9.96 -5.91 13.31
N ILE A 116 -10.92 -5.03 13.02
CA ILE A 116 -11.42 -4.02 13.96
C ILE A 116 -12.07 -4.68 15.18
N GLU A 117 -12.88 -5.73 14.99
CA GLU A 117 -13.49 -6.52 16.06
C GLU A 117 -12.43 -7.24 16.92
N PHE A 118 -11.40 -7.83 16.28
CA PHE A 118 -10.26 -8.45 16.97
C PHE A 118 -9.41 -7.44 17.74
N ILE A 119 -9.17 -6.25 17.20
CA ILE A 119 -8.47 -5.14 17.87
C ILE A 119 -9.30 -4.62 19.05
N ALA A 120 -10.63 -4.54 18.90
CA ALA A 120 -11.53 -4.15 19.98
C ALA A 120 -11.49 -5.17 21.13
N GLY A 121 -11.55 -6.47 20.85
CA GLY A 121 -11.36 -7.52 21.87
C GLY A 121 -9.96 -7.52 22.50
N SER A 122 -8.93 -7.27 21.69
CA SER A 122 -7.53 -7.17 22.17
C SER A 122 -7.31 -6.00 23.13
N LYS A 123 -8.13 -4.94 23.06
CA LYS A 123 -8.04 -3.77 23.94
C LYS A 123 -8.23 -4.14 25.41
N ASP A 124 -9.17 -5.05 25.71
CA ASP A 124 -9.42 -5.49 27.08
C ASP A 124 -8.28 -6.39 27.58
N SER A 125 -7.72 -7.24 26.71
CA SER A 125 -6.48 -7.96 26.98
C SER A 125 -5.29 -7.01 27.24
N PHE A 126 -5.19 -5.89 26.54
CA PHE A 126 -4.17 -4.86 26.83
C PHE A 126 -4.38 -4.17 28.19
N ALA A 127 -5.62 -3.97 28.62
CA ALA A 127 -5.92 -3.44 29.95
C ALA A 127 -5.50 -4.43 31.06
N GLU A 128 -5.80 -5.72 30.88
CA GLU A 128 -5.36 -6.79 31.77
C GLU A 128 -3.82 -6.93 31.80
N LEU A 129 -3.17 -6.88 30.63
CA LEU A 129 -1.71 -6.95 30.51
C LEU A 129 -1.03 -5.74 31.19
N SER A 130 -1.63 -4.55 31.08
CA SER A 130 -1.19 -3.34 31.81
C SER A 130 -1.34 -3.49 33.34
N HIS A 131 -2.46 -4.07 33.81
CA HIS A 131 -2.65 -4.37 35.23
C HIS A 131 -1.61 -5.38 35.75
N ASN A 132 -1.37 -6.45 34.99
CA ASN A 132 -0.36 -7.47 35.30
C ASN A 132 1.07 -6.90 35.30
N ILE A 133 1.41 -6.00 34.38
CA ILE A 133 2.68 -5.25 34.41
C ILE A 133 2.80 -4.41 35.69
N SER A 134 1.72 -3.75 36.10
CA SER A 134 1.70 -2.94 37.33
C SER A 134 1.91 -3.82 38.58
N TYR A 135 1.24 -4.98 38.64
CA TYR A 135 1.42 -5.96 39.71
C TYR A 135 2.86 -6.49 39.76
N VAL A 136 3.40 -6.98 38.63
CA VAL A 136 4.79 -7.48 38.52
C VAL A 136 5.81 -6.42 38.90
N LYS A 137 5.58 -5.14 38.55
CA LYS A 137 6.44 -4.02 38.94
C LYS A 137 6.49 -3.83 40.46
N GLU A 138 5.36 -3.95 41.14
CA GLU A 138 5.30 -3.85 42.61
C GLU A 138 5.85 -5.11 43.28
N SER A 139 5.66 -6.31 42.69
CA SER A 139 6.33 -7.54 43.13
C SER A 139 7.86 -7.43 43.05
N ILE A 140 8.41 -6.95 41.92
CA ILE A 140 9.87 -6.74 41.74
C ILE A 140 10.40 -5.73 42.76
N LYS A 141 9.64 -4.69 43.08
CA LYS A 141 9.98 -3.69 44.10
C LYS A 141 9.98 -4.30 45.51
N SER A 142 9.05 -5.20 45.83
CA SER A 142 9.07 -5.97 47.08
C SER A 142 10.29 -6.90 47.15
N LEU A 143 10.53 -7.69 46.09
CA LEU A 143 11.65 -8.63 45.98
C LEU A 143 13.02 -7.92 46.11
N LYS A 144 13.13 -6.69 45.57
CA LYS A 144 14.31 -5.84 45.74
C LYS A 144 14.52 -5.39 47.19
N ASN A 145 13.45 -5.10 47.92
CA ASN A 145 13.54 -4.73 49.34
C ASN A 145 13.91 -5.95 50.20
N GLU A 146 13.27 -7.11 50.00
CA GLU A 146 13.65 -8.37 50.67
C GLU A 146 15.10 -8.76 50.35
N SER A 147 15.54 -8.62 49.09
CA SER A 147 16.94 -8.87 48.69
C SER A 147 17.92 -7.97 49.43
N ALA A 148 17.61 -6.68 49.61
CA ALA A 148 18.43 -5.75 50.39
C ALA A 148 18.47 -6.12 51.88
N GLU A 149 17.33 -6.51 52.47
CA GLU A 149 17.23 -6.96 53.86
C GLU A 149 17.98 -8.30 54.10
N ILE A 150 17.87 -9.26 53.17
CA ILE A 150 18.64 -10.50 53.19
C ILE A 150 20.14 -10.21 53.08
N LEU A 151 20.58 -9.30 52.20
CA LEU A 151 21.99 -8.89 52.08
C LEU A 151 22.51 -8.19 53.35
N GLN A 152 21.68 -7.38 54.00
CA GLN A 152 22.01 -6.71 55.26
C GLN A 152 22.13 -7.73 56.41
N ASN A 153 21.16 -8.64 56.54
CA ASN A 153 21.16 -9.69 57.55
C ASN A 153 22.32 -10.68 57.34
N PHE A 154 22.63 -11.05 56.09
CA PHE A 154 23.81 -11.85 55.75
C PHE A 154 25.11 -11.13 56.14
N ASN A 155 25.25 -9.84 55.81
CA ASN A 155 26.42 -9.04 56.22
C ASN A 155 26.60 -8.97 57.74
N ASN A 156 25.51 -8.83 58.49
CA ASN A 156 25.55 -8.80 59.95
C ASN A 156 25.99 -10.16 60.51
N ARG A 157 25.35 -11.25 60.06
CA ARG A 157 25.65 -12.61 60.52
C ARG A 157 27.05 -13.09 60.10
N LEU A 158 27.56 -12.62 58.96
CA LEU A 158 28.95 -12.83 58.52
C LEU A 158 29.94 -12.12 59.45
N LYS A 159 29.67 -10.86 59.84
CA LYS A 159 30.51 -10.11 60.80
C LYS A 159 30.47 -10.72 62.19
N GLU A 160 29.33 -11.25 62.59
CA GLU A 160 29.13 -11.94 63.87
C GLU A 160 29.92 -13.26 63.89
N LYS A 161 29.71 -14.16 62.91
CA LYS A 161 30.48 -15.41 62.84
C LYS A 161 31.98 -15.20 62.60
N SER A 162 32.38 -14.11 61.94
CA SER A 162 33.79 -13.70 61.83
C SER A 162 34.39 -13.27 63.17
N ARG A 163 33.61 -12.67 64.08
CA ARG A 163 34.04 -12.37 65.45
C ARG A 163 34.11 -13.62 66.31
N GLU A 164 33.13 -14.51 66.21
CA GLU A 164 33.14 -15.81 66.91
C GLU A 164 34.38 -16.63 66.51
N ILE A 165 34.62 -16.83 65.22
CA ILE A 165 35.82 -17.55 64.72
C ILE A 165 37.11 -16.87 65.18
N MET A 166 37.17 -15.54 65.24
CA MET A 166 38.34 -14.81 65.74
C MET A 166 38.54 -14.98 67.26
N ALA A 167 37.46 -15.06 68.03
CA ALA A 167 37.50 -15.36 69.47
C ALA A 167 37.89 -16.81 69.75
N GLU A 168 37.28 -17.78 69.05
CA GLU A 168 37.61 -19.21 69.10
C GLU A 168 39.09 -19.45 68.73
N PHE A 169 39.57 -18.83 67.66
CA PHE A 169 40.98 -18.91 67.25
C PHE A 169 41.92 -18.30 68.31
N THR A 170 41.53 -17.19 68.93
CA THR A 170 42.32 -16.56 70.00
C THR A 170 42.39 -17.44 71.25
N ASP A 171 41.27 -18.06 71.65
CA ASP A 171 41.19 -19.02 72.75
C ASP A 171 42.00 -20.29 72.46
N GLN A 172 41.90 -20.85 71.24
CA GLN A 172 42.74 -21.99 70.84
C GLN A 172 44.23 -21.64 70.84
N VAL A 173 44.64 -20.48 70.32
CA VAL A 173 46.03 -20.01 70.38
C VAL A 173 46.50 -19.80 71.82
N SER A 174 45.64 -19.28 72.71
CA SER A 174 45.95 -19.14 74.13
C SER A 174 46.18 -20.49 74.81
N ARG A 175 45.28 -21.46 74.59
CA ARG A 175 45.41 -22.82 75.14
C ARG A 175 46.60 -23.58 74.54
N LEU A 176 46.92 -23.36 73.27
CA LEU A 176 48.09 -23.95 72.64
C LEU A 176 49.37 -23.39 73.25
N ARG A 177 49.44 -22.07 73.46
CA ARG A 177 50.55 -21.40 74.16
C ARG A 177 50.69 -21.93 75.58
N GLU A 178 49.62 -21.97 76.36
CA GLU A 178 49.61 -22.51 77.73
C GLU A 178 50.05 -23.99 77.76
N SER A 179 49.65 -24.80 76.78
CA SER A 179 50.10 -26.20 76.65
C SER A 179 51.58 -26.32 76.24
N ILE A 180 52.15 -25.35 75.53
CA ILE A 180 53.58 -25.29 75.20
C ILE A 180 54.36 -24.84 76.44
N GLU A 181 53.93 -23.79 77.12
CA GLU A 181 54.54 -23.22 78.32
C GLU A 181 54.62 -24.27 79.45
N ASN A 182 53.53 -25.01 79.70
CA ASN A 182 53.54 -26.17 80.61
C ASN A 182 54.48 -27.31 80.16
N LYS A 183 54.65 -27.55 78.85
CA LYS A 183 55.57 -28.59 78.34
C LYS A 183 57.04 -28.17 78.46
N ASP A 184 57.34 -26.90 78.21
CA ASP A 184 58.67 -26.33 78.39
C ASP A 184 59.05 -26.34 79.87
N ASP A 185 58.15 -25.99 80.79
CA ASP A 185 58.38 -26.14 82.24
C ASP A 185 58.61 -27.60 82.65
N ILE A 186 57.84 -28.55 82.11
CA ILE A 186 58.06 -29.99 82.35
C ILE A 186 59.41 -30.45 81.78
N LEU A 187 59.83 -29.97 80.60
CA LEU A 187 61.12 -30.29 80.00
C LEU A 187 62.29 -29.67 80.77
N ILE A 188 62.16 -28.41 81.20
CA ILE A 188 63.15 -27.69 82.00
C ILE A 188 63.32 -28.36 83.36
N ASN A 189 62.23 -28.73 84.03
CA ASN A 189 62.29 -29.41 85.33
C ASN A 189 62.84 -30.84 85.21
N ASN A 190 62.45 -31.61 84.19
CA ASN A 190 63.06 -32.92 83.92
C ASN A 190 64.55 -32.83 83.55
N SER A 191 64.95 -31.79 82.81
CA SER A 191 66.35 -31.54 82.46
C SER A 191 67.17 -31.13 83.69
N ARG A 192 66.63 -30.24 84.54
CA ARG A 192 67.22 -29.87 85.83
C ARG A 192 67.36 -31.08 86.76
N GLN A 193 66.33 -31.92 86.88
CA GLN A 193 66.41 -33.13 87.69
C GLN A 193 67.51 -34.06 87.16
N LYS A 194 67.55 -34.33 85.85
CA LYS A 194 68.64 -35.13 85.25
C LYS A 194 70.02 -34.54 85.48
N ILE A 195 70.17 -33.21 85.48
CA ILE A 195 71.44 -32.55 85.79
C ILE A 195 71.80 -32.73 87.28
N ILE A 196 70.82 -32.66 88.19
CA ILE A 196 71.01 -32.94 89.62
C ILE A 196 71.41 -34.41 89.82
N ASP A 197 70.67 -35.36 89.24
CA ASP A 197 70.94 -36.80 89.31
C ASP A 197 72.35 -37.14 88.77
N LEU A 198 72.74 -36.50 87.66
CA LEU A 198 74.07 -36.66 87.06
C LEU A 198 75.16 -36.05 87.95
N THR A 199 74.89 -34.89 88.56
CA THR A 199 75.81 -34.22 89.49
C THR A 199 76.02 -35.05 90.74
N GLU A 200 74.95 -35.55 91.38
CA GLU A 200 75.05 -36.43 92.55
C GLU A 200 75.76 -37.76 92.20
N THR A 201 75.48 -38.32 91.02
CA THR A 201 76.21 -39.50 90.53
C THR A 201 77.70 -39.21 90.32
N PHE A 202 78.04 -38.03 89.82
CA PHE A 202 79.42 -37.60 89.62
C PHE A 202 80.12 -37.35 90.96
N GLU A 203 79.48 -36.65 91.91
CA GLU A 203 79.98 -36.42 93.27
C GLU A 203 80.20 -37.74 94.03
N ARG A 204 79.26 -38.69 93.95
CA ARG A 204 79.41 -40.04 94.51
C ARG A 204 80.59 -40.76 93.85
N SER A 205 80.75 -40.71 92.53
CA SER A 205 81.90 -41.31 91.84
C SER A 205 83.23 -40.62 92.17
N LEU A 206 83.22 -39.33 92.50
CA LEU A 206 84.39 -38.57 92.93
C LEU A 206 84.76 -38.91 94.38
N SER A 207 83.76 -39.07 95.26
CA SER A 207 83.91 -39.55 96.64
C SER A 207 84.43 -40.99 96.68
N ASP A 208 83.88 -41.90 95.87
CA ASP A 208 84.39 -43.27 95.70
C ASP A 208 85.84 -43.28 95.17
N MET A 209 86.21 -42.34 94.29
CA MET A 209 87.56 -42.21 93.79
C MET A 209 88.52 -41.64 94.85
N ASP A 210 88.10 -40.63 95.61
CA ASP A 210 88.88 -40.02 96.70
C ASP A 210 89.09 -41.01 97.86
N GLN A 211 88.06 -41.80 98.21
CA GLN A 211 88.18 -42.91 99.16
C GLN A 211 89.15 -43.97 98.62
N ARG A 212 89.05 -44.40 97.36
CA ARG A 212 90.01 -45.36 96.76
C ARG A 212 91.43 -44.83 96.70
N VAL A 213 91.63 -43.54 96.43
CA VAL A 213 92.93 -42.87 96.47
C VAL A 213 93.46 -42.80 97.91
N THR A 214 92.58 -42.55 98.89
CA THR A 214 92.91 -42.54 100.32
C THR A 214 93.28 -43.95 100.82
N ASP A 215 92.48 -44.97 100.52
CA ASP A 215 92.75 -46.38 100.84
C ASP A 215 94.07 -46.85 100.20
N THR A 216 94.28 -46.52 98.92
CA THR A 216 95.54 -46.79 98.21
C THR A 216 96.70 -46.00 98.84
N GLY A 217 96.46 -44.77 99.31
CA GLY A 217 97.40 -43.93 100.03
C GLY A 217 97.78 -44.50 101.39
N GLU A 218 96.84 -45.03 102.17
CA GLU A 218 97.09 -45.76 103.42
C GLU A 218 97.84 -47.06 103.16
N ILE A 219 97.44 -47.85 102.16
CA ILE A 219 98.15 -49.08 101.77
C ILE A 219 99.58 -48.76 101.31
N LEU A 220 99.80 -47.66 100.57
CA LEU A 220 101.13 -47.20 100.19
C LEU A 220 101.92 -46.70 101.40
N LEU A 221 101.32 -45.93 102.31
CA LEU A 221 101.95 -45.48 103.56
C LEU A 221 102.32 -46.66 104.48
N GLN A 222 101.46 -47.68 104.58
CA GLN A 222 101.71 -48.90 105.33
C GLN A 222 102.84 -49.72 104.68
N ASN A 223 102.87 -49.83 103.35
CA ASN A 223 103.98 -50.44 102.62
C ASN A 223 105.28 -49.63 102.76
N PHE A 224 105.22 -48.29 102.76
CA PHE A 224 106.37 -47.44 103.05
C PHE A 224 106.85 -47.62 104.48
N LYS A 225 105.95 -47.73 105.46
CA LYS A 225 106.27 -47.96 106.88
C LYS A 225 106.95 -49.32 107.07
N MET A 226 106.40 -50.39 106.48
CA MET A 226 107.03 -51.72 106.46
C MET A 226 108.39 -51.72 105.72
N LYS A 227 108.51 -50.97 104.61
CA LYS A 227 109.79 -50.79 103.91
C LYS A 227 110.80 -49.97 104.72
N ILE A 228 110.37 -48.97 105.50
CA ILE A 228 111.23 -48.16 106.36
C ILE A 228 111.74 -49.01 107.54
N ASP A 229 110.88 -49.80 108.19
CA ASP A 229 111.30 -50.77 109.21
C ASP A 229 112.25 -51.85 108.66
N GLY A 230 112.09 -52.23 107.38
CA GLY A 230 113.01 -53.11 106.67
C GLY A 230 114.36 -52.45 106.30
N VAL A 231 114.33 -51.21 105.79
CA VAL A 231 115.52 -50.43 105.40
C VAL A 231 116.35 -50.05 106.62
N ALA A 232 115.73 -49.79 107.78
CA ALA A 232 116.41 -49.58 109.06
C ALA A 232 117.26 -50.78 109.52
N LYS A 233 117.14 -51.95 108.88
CA LYS A 233 117.94 -53.16 109.13
C LYS A 233 118.87 -53.56 107.98
N SER A 234 118.93 -52.81 106.88
CA SER A 234 119.73 -53.19 105.70
C SER A 234 120.33 -51.99 104.94
N VAL A 235 121.30 -51.32 105.57
CA VAL A 235 122.05 -50.23 104.94
C VAL A 235 123.35 -50.76 104.31
N GLU A 236 123.27 -51.26 103.07
CA GLU A 236 124.40 -51.31 102.13
C GLU A 236 123.90 -51.54 100.69
N GLY A 237 124.59 -50.97 99.68
CA GLY A 237 124.30 -51.19 98.25
C GLY A 237 123.45 -50.12 97.55
N ALA A 238 124.00 -48.91 97.36
CA ALA A 238 123.32 -47.75 96.74
C ALA A 238 123.03 -47.86 95.22
N ALA A 239 123.01 -49.06 94.64
CA ALA A 239 122.73 -49.28 93.21
C ALA A 239 121.23 -49.46 92.88
N ASN A 240 120.43 -49.95 93.84
CA ASN A 240 119.08 -50.45 93.54
C ASN A 240 118.01 -49.35 93.39
N LEU A 241 118.31 -48.12 93.82
CA LEU A 241 117.38 -46.97 93.69
C LEU A 241 117.22 -46.50 92.24
N ASN A 242 118.29 -46.54 91.43
CA ASN A 242 118.22 -46.06 90.04
C ASN A 242 117.22 -46.88 89.22
N ASN A 243 117.29 -48.21 89.31
CA ASN A 243 116.37 -49.12 88.61
C ASN A 243 114.90 -48.92 89.01
N GLN A 244 114.61 -48.53 90.26
CA GLN A 244 113.23 -48.25 90.69
C GLN A 244 112.72 -46.90 90.16
N ILE A 245 113.59 -45.89 90.08
CA ILE A 245 113.27 -44.59 89.45
C ILE A 245 113.08 -44.77 87.92
N GLU A 246 113.90 -45.61 87.28
CA GLU A 246 113.75 -45.99 85.86
C GLU A 246 112.38 -46.64 85.61
N MET A 247 112.01 -47.64 86.42
CA MET A 247 110.70 -48.30 86.34
C MET A 247 109.52 -47.35 86.60
N MET A 248 109.64 -46.39 87.53
CA MET A 248 108.61 -45.38 87.74
C MET A 248 108.47 -44.41 86.57
N LYS A 249 109.58 -44.03 85.90
CA LYS A 249 109.53 -43.26 84.65
C LYS A 249 108.84 -44.04 83.53
N ILE A 250 109.18 -45.32 83.35
CA ILE A 250 108.57 -46.20 82.34
C ILE A 250 107.06 -46.30 82.59
N ASN A 251 106.64 -46.58 83.83
CA ASN A 251 105.23 -46.68 84.17
C ASN A 251 104.48 -45.35 83.99
N SER A 252 105.10 -44.21 84.32
CA SER A 252 104.50 -42.89 84.09
C SER A 252 104.34 -42.59 82.60
N ALA A 253 105.32 -42.95 81.77
CA ALA A 253 105.27 -42.77 80.32
C ALA A 253 104.24 -43.70 79.65
N ASP A 254 104.07 -44.93 80.15
CA ASP A 254 103.01 -45.84 79.68
C ASP A 254 101.61 -45.32 80.04
N LEU A 255 101.44 -44.73 81.23
CA LEU A 255 100.18 -44.12 81.67
C LEU A 255 99.84 -42.85 80.87
N GLU A 256 100.83 -41.99 80.64
CA GLU A 256 100.70 -40.82 79.75
C GLU A 256 100.37 -41.23 78.31
N SER A 257 101.07 -42.24 77.77
CA SER A 257 100.82 -42.80 76.44
C SER A 257 99.41 -43.39 76.30
N ARG A 258 98.90 -44.09 77.32
CA ARG A 258 97.52 -44.59 77.35
C ARG A 258 96.50 -43.47 77.33
N ILE A 259 96.65 -42.46 78.20
CA ILE A 259 95.72 -41.31 78.26
C ILE A 259 95.71 -40.54 76.94
N PHE A 260 96.87 -40.27 76.35
CA PHE A 260 96.93 -39.64 75.03
C PHE A 260 96.37 -40.53 73.90
N SER A 261 96.51 -41.86 73.99
CA SER A 261 95.91 -42.78 73.03
C SER A 261 94.37 -42.79 73.14
N GLU A 262 93.82 -42.86 74.35
CA GLU A 262 92.37 -42.90 74.61
C GLU A 262 91.69 -41.57 74.25
N ILE A 263 92.34 -40.43 74.55
CA ILE A 263 91.90 -39.10 74.09
C ILE A 263 91.94 -39.01 72.56
N LYS A 264 93.00 -39.51 71.91
CA LYS A 264 93.14 -39.49 70.45
C LYS A 264 92.12 -40.41 69.76
N GLU A 265 91.84 -41.57 70.34
CA GLU A 265 90.83 -42.51 69.87
C GLU A 265 89.44 -41.88 69.91
N ARG A 266 89.01 -41.34 71.07
CA ARG A 266 87.74 -40.60 71.19
C ARG A 266 87.67 -39.37 70.28
N SER A 267 88.77 -38.64 70.11
CA SER A 267 88.82 -37.50 69.18
C SER A 267 88.62 -37.96 67.73
N SER A 268 89.20 -39.10 67.35
CA SER A 268 89.03 -39.71 66.02
C SER A 268 87.61 -40.27 65.81
N GLU A 269 86.96 -40.78 66.86
CA GLU A 269 85.54 -41.18 66.81
C GLU A 269 84.61 -39.97 66.61
N ILE A 270 84.85 -38.88 67.35
CA ILE A 270 84.10 -37.62 67.22
C ILE A 270 84.30 -37.01 65.83
N GLU A 271 85.53 -36.95 65.33
CA GLU A 271 85.85 -36.45 63.98
C GLU A 271 85.19 -37.32 62.89
N SER A 272 85.21 -38.65 63.05
CA SER A 272 84.50 -39.60 62.17
C SER A 272 82.97 -39.40 62.21
N GLY A 273 82.40 -39.14 63.39
CA GLY A 273 80.97 -38.85 63.56
C GLY A 273 80.54 -37.52 62.94
N ILE A 274 81.38 -36.48 63.07
CA ILE A 274 81.17 -35.17 62.42
C ILE A 274 81.27 -35.32 60.90
N ASN A 275 82.30 -35.98 60.38
CA ASN A 275 82.47 -36.18 58.93
C ASN A 275 81.30 -36.96 58.34
N LYS A 276 80.87 -38.09 58.94
CA LYS A 276 79.66 -38.81 58.50
C LYS A 276 78.40 -37.95 58.53
N SER A 277 78.27 -37.03 59.49
CA SER A 277 77.14 -36.11 59.58
C SER A 277 77.18 -35.05 58.46
N ILE A 278 78.37 -34.60 58.08
CA ILE A 278 78.62 -33.71 56.94
C ILE A 278 78.33 -34.43 55.62
N ASP A 279 78.81 -35.66 55.44
CA ASP A 279 78.54 -36.49 54.26
C ASP A 279 77.03 -36.71 54.07
N THR A 280 76.32 -37.08 55.15
CA THR A 280 74.85 -37.26 55.16
C THR A 280 74.09 -35.96 54.84
N LEU A 281 74.66 -34.80 55.16
CA LEU A 281 74.10 -33.49 54.79
C LEU A 281 74.37 -33.15 53.32
N TYR A 282 75.54 -33.48 52.78
CA TYR A 282 75.84 -33.32 51.35
C TYR A 282 74.96 -34.22 50.47
N GLU A 283 74.77 -35.50 50.82
CA GLU A 283 73.86 -36.40 50.11
C GLU A 283 72.43 -35.85 50.08
N LYS A 284 71.92 -35.36 51.21
CA LYS A 284 70.58 -34.76 51.30
C LYS A 284 70.46 -33.45 50.52
N LEU A 285 71.49 -32.61 50.52
CA LEU A 285 71.50 -31.36 49.73
C LEU A 285 71.48 -31.68 48.23
N GLN A 286 72.30 -32.64 47.79
CA GLN A 286 72.37 -33.09 46.40
C GLN A 286 71.06 -33.76 45.94
N GLN A 287 70.40 -34.54 46.81
CA GLN A 287 69.04 -35.04 46.53
C GLN A 287 68.04 -33.87 46.36
N TYR A 288 68.11 -32.85 47.22
CA TYR A 288 67.17 -31.72 47.17
C TYR A 288 67.34 -30.87 45.91
N ASP A 289 68.58 -30.62 45.47
CA ASP A 289 68.86 -29.98 44.17
C ASP A 289 68.34 -30.82 42.99
N SER A 290 68.54 -32.14 43.02
CA SER A 290 68.03 -33.04 41.96
C SER A 290 66.50 -33.05 41.90
N GLU A 291 65.83 -33.11 43.04
CA GLU A 291 64.36 -33.03 43.12
C GLU A 291 63.83 -31.65 42.71
N PHE A 292 64.60 -30.58 42.93
CA PHE A 292 64.23 -29.22 42.52
C PHE A 292 64.36 -29.05 41.01
N ASP A 293 65.47 -29.47 40.40
CA ASP A 293 65.67 -29.39 38.95
C ASP A 293 64.73 -30.30 38.17
N GLU A 294 64.36 -31.48 38.70
CA GLU A 294 63.31 -32.32 38.11
C GLU A 294 61.95 -31.61 38.12
N LYS A 295 61.50 -31.10 39.27
CA LYS A 295 60.23 -30.35 39.38
C LYS A 295 60.21 -29.08 38.52
N LYS A 296 61.35 -28.42 38.36
CA LYS A 296 61.55 -27.25 37.49
C LYS A 296 61.48 -27.62 36.01
N GLY A 297 62.10 -28.72 35.60
CA GLY A 297 61.99 -29.27 34.25
C GLY A 297 60.55 -29.66 33.91
N ASP A 298 59.85 -30.28 34.86
CA ASP A 298 58.46 -30.69 34.69
C ASP A 298 57.47 -29.50 34.67
N LEU A 299 57.77 -28.42 35.40
CA LEU A 299 57.02 -27.16 35.31
C LEU A 299 57.23 -26.47 33.95
N LEU A 300 58.47 -26.42 33.46
CA LEU A 300 58.82 -25.81 32.17
C LEU A 300 58.22 -26.59 31.00
N SER A 301 58.23 -27.93 31.05
CA SER A 301 57.63 -28.77 29.99
C SER A 301 56.12 -28.56 29.89
N ARG A 302 55.41 -28.43 31.02
CA ARG A 302 53.99 -28.09 31.09
C ARG A 302 53.72 -26.69 30.51
N PHE A 303 54.49 -25.68 30.93
CA PHE A 303 54.37 -24.32 30.39
C PHE A 303 54.58 -24.26 28.88
N GLN A 304 55.61 -24.92 28.35
CA GLN A 304 55.86 -24.97 26.91
C GLN A 304 54.68 -25.64 26.17
N ASN A 305 54.21 -26.78 26.67
CA ASN A 305 53.10 -27.52 26.08
C ASN A 305 51.78 -26.72 26.11
N ASP A 306 51.54 -25.89 27.12
CA ASP A 306 50.38 -24.99 27.17
C ASP A 306 50.54 -23.74 26.28
N ILE A 307 51.77 -23.24 26.10
CA ILE A 307 52.11 -22.21 25.09
C ILE A 307 51.86 -22.75 23.68
N ASP A 308 52.30 -23.96 23.36
CA ASP A 308 52.11 -24.59 22.06
C ASP A 308 50.61 -24.84 21.76
N LYS A 309 49.83 -25.25 22.77
CA LYS A 309 48.36 -25.32 22.69
C LYS A 309 47.72 -23.95 22.45
N LEU A 310 48.23 -22.88 23.07
CA LEU A 310 47.74 -21.52 22.85
C LEU A 310 48.03 -21.03 21.44
N TYR A 311 49.23 -21.26 20.89
CA TYR A 311 49.54 -20.96 19.49
C TYR A 311 48.65 -21.75 18.52
N HIS A 312 48.43 -23.05 18.74
CA HIS A 312 47.51 -23.83 17.90
C HIS A 312 46.07 -23.33 17.97
N LYS A 313 45.57 -22.94 19.15
CA LYS A 313 44.25 -22.31 19.31
C LYS A 313 44.18 -20.96 18.60
N LEU A 314 45.20 -20.11 18.73
CA LEU A 314 45.27 -18.79 18.11
C LEU A 314 45.22 -18.91 16.57
N ASN A 315 46.06 -19.78 15.99
CA ASN A 315 46.08 -20.05 14.55
C ASN A 315 44.74 -20.62 14.05
N THR A 316 44.05 -21.44 14.87
CA THR A 316 42.72 -21.97 14.55
C THR A 316 41.66 -20.86 14.55
N VAL A 317 41.70 -19.95 15.52
CA VAL A 317 40.83 -18.76 15.56
C VAL A 317 41.10 -17.85 14.37
N GLU A 318 42.36 -17.58 14.02
CA GLU A 318 42.74 -16.77 12.87
C GLU A 318 42.28 -17.38 11.55
N ALA A 319 42.41 -18.70 11.37
CA ALA A 319 41.88 -19.43 10.22
C ALA A 319 40.34 -19.29 10.13
N ASN A 320 39.63 -19.53 11.24
CA ASN A 320 38.17 -19.41 11.30
C ASN A 320 37.68 -17.97 11.04
N VAL A 321 38.41 -16.96 11.52
CA VAL A 321 38.11 -15.53 11.26
C VAL A 321 38.34 -15.18 9.79
N ASN A 322 39.42 -15.65 9.18
CA ASN A 322 39.68 -15.43 7.75
C ASN A 322 38.67 -16.17 6.85
N GLU A 323 38.28 -17.40 7.19
CA GLU A 323 37.22 -18.12 6.47
C GLU A 323 35.86 -17.43 6.62
N SER A 324 35.52 -16.98 7.84
CA SER A 324 34.30 -16.23 8.11
C SER A 324 34.26 -14.92 7.32
N LYS A 325 35.37 -14.17 7.29
CA LYS A 325 35.53 -12.95 6.49
C LYS A 325 35.35 -13.22 4.99
N SER A 326 35.94 -14.30 4.47
CA SER A 326 35.80 -14.71 3.06
C SER A 326 34.34 -15.06 2.70
N LYS A 327 33.64 -15.79 3.58
CA LYS A 327 32.19 -16.06 3.43
C LYS A 327 31.36 -14.77 3.47
N LEU A 328 31.62 -13.87 4.41
CA LEU A 328 30.90 -12.61 4.57
C LEU A 328 31.06 -11.71 3.34
N VAL A 329 32.27 -11.62 2.78
CA VAL A 329 32.52 -10.90 1.51
C VAL A 329 31.72 -11.50 0.36
N LYS A 330 31.76 -12.83 0.17
CA LYS A 330 30.97 -13.50 -0.88
C LYS A 330 29.47 -13.29 -0.73
N THR A 331 28.93 -13.32 0.49
CA THR A 331 27.52 -13.03 0.73
C THR A 331 27.19 -11.58 0.35
N PHE A 332 28.05 -10.62 0.69
CA PHE A 332 27.88 -9.23 0.26
C PHE A 332 27.95 -9.05 -1.26
N GLU A 333 28.90 -9.70 -1.95
CA GLU A 333 28.99 -9.65 -3.42
C GLU A 333 27.71 -10.18 -4.08
N ILE A 334 27.20 -11.33 -3.61
CA ILE A 334 25.95 -11.93 -4.12
C ILE A 334 24.75 -11.01 -3.86
N GLU A 335 24.64 -10.42 -2.67
CA GLU A 335 23.50 -9.55 -2.34
C GLU A 335 23.57 -8.20 -3.04
N VAL A 336 24.76 -7.64 -3.29
CA VAL A 336 24.95 -6.44 -4.11
C VAL A 336 24.55 -6.69 -5.56
N ASP A 337 24.90 -7.86 -6.13
CA ASP A 337 24.46 -8.21 -7.49
C ASP A 337 22.96 -8.53 -7.55
N LYS A 338 22.34 -9.11 -6.51
CA LYS A 338 20.87 -9.17 -6.42
C LYS A 338 20.26 -7.77 -6.41
N VAL A 339 20.69 -6.89 -5.51
CA VAL A 339 20.16 -5.53 -5.36
C VAL A 339 20.29 -4.75 -6.66
N ARG A 340 21.38 -4.92 -7.43
CA ARG A 340 21.49 -4.40 -8.80
C ARG A 340 20.42 -4.93 -9.74
N ASN A 341 20.27 -6.25 -9.83
CA ASN A 341 19.27 -6.87 -10.70
C ASN A 341 17.84 -6.47 -10.28
N GLU A 342 17.56 -6.36 -8.98
CA GLU A 342 16.26 -5.88 -8.48
C GLU A 342 16.06 -4.39 -8.76
N LEU A 343 17.10 -3.55 -8.68
CA LEU A 343 17.03 -2.13 -9.02
C LEU A 343 16.76 -1.90 -10.53
N ASP A 344 17.44 -2.65 -11.40
CA ASP A 344 17.21 -2.59 -12.85
C ASP A 344 15.81 -3.11 -13.22
N ASN A 345 15.36 -4.19 -12.59
CA ASN A 345 13.98 -4.68 -12.75
C ASN A 345 12.94 -3.71 -12.17
N LEU A 346 13.21 -3.03 -11.05
CA LEU A 346 12.37 -1.98 -10.49
C LEU A 346 12.32 -0.75 -11.40
N SER A 347 13.43 -0.38 -12.04
CA SER A 347 13.47 0.70 -13.03
C SER A 347 12.54 0.40 -14.21
N ILE A 348 12.64 -0.81 -14.79
CA ILE A 348 11.77 -1.26 -15.88
C ILE A 348 10.31 -1.36 -15.39
N HIS A 349 10.04 -2.00 -14.25
CA HIS A 349 8.68 -2.18 -13.73
C HIS A 349 8.03 -0.85 -13.34
N ALA A 350 8.77 0.11 -12.78
CA ALA A 350 8.26 1.44 -12.46
C ALA A 350 7.94 2.25 -13.72
N ILE A 351 8.75 2.15 -14.79
CA ILE A 351 8.42 2.75 -16.09
C ILE A 351 7.15 2.12 -16.67
N THR A 352 7.02 0.79 -16.63
CA THR A 352 5.82 0.07 -17.09
C THR A 352 4.58 0.45 -16.28
N LYS A 353 4.64 0.40 -14.94
CA LYS A 353 3.56 0.83 -14.05
C LYS A 353 3.18 2.28 -14.27
N ARG A 354 4.14 3.18 -14.55
CA ARG A 354 3.81 4.58 -14.81
C ARG A 354 2.98 4.75 -16.08
N ASP A 355 3.27 3.99 -17.13
CA ASP A 355 2.47 4.02 -18.36
C ASP A 355 1.10 3.35 -18.16
N GLU A 356 1.05 2.22 -17.45
CA GLU A 356 -0.22 1.57 -17.06
C GLU A 356 -1.10 2.48 -16.19
N ILE A 357 -0.54 3.18 -15.20
CA ILE A 357 -1.27 4.13 -14.35
C ILE A 357 -1.75 5.34 -15.17
N VAL A 358 -0.93 5.87 -16.08
CA VAL A 358 -1.35 6.98 -16.96
C VAL A 358 -2.47 6.55 -17.93
N GLN A 359 -2.45 5.31 -18.42
CA GLN A 359 -3.56 4.76 -19.22
C GLN A 359 -4.80 4.44 -18.37
N ALA A 360 -4.62 3.95 -17.14
CA ALA A 360 -5.70 3.68 -16.19
C ALA A 360 -6.42 4.96 -15.80
N SER A 361 -5.72 5.98 -15.28
CA SER A 361 -6.32 7.26 -14.90
C SER A 361 -6.93 8.02 -16.09
N ARG A 362 -6.49 7.77 -17.33
CA ARG A 362 -7.20 8.27 -18.53
C ARG A 362 -8.53 7.56 -18.76
N ARG A 363 -8.57 6.23 -18.70
CA ARG A 363 -9.83 5.46 -18.80
C ARG A 363 -10.77 5.74 -17.64
N GLU A 364 -10.22 5.97 -16.45
CA GLU A 364 -10.96 6.32 -15.24
C GLU A 364 -11.52 7.74 -15.32
N ALA A 365 -10.78 8.71 -15.87
CA ALA A 365 -11.31 10.04 -16.16
C ALA A 365 -12.38 10.03 -17.27
N GLU A 366 -12.21 9.21 -18.32
CA GLU A 366 -13.24 9.00 -19.35
C GLU A 366 -14.47 8.27 -18.78
N GLY A 367 -14.27 7.32 -17.87
CA GLY A 367 -15.31 6.61 -17.13
C GLY A 367 -16.09 7.54 -16.22
N VAL A 368 -15.43 8.29 -15.34
CA VAL A 368 -16.04 9.31 -14.46
C VAL A 368 -16.76 10.38 -15.27
N LYS A 369 -16.24 10.80 -16.44
CA LYS A 369 -16.96 11.71 -17.34
C LYS A 369 -18.24 11.07 -17.89
N LYS A 370 -18.21 9.79 -18.27
CA LYS A 370 -19.43 9.06 -18.66
C LYS A 370 -20.39 8.90 -17.49
N ASP A 371 -19.92 8.56 -16.29
CA ASP A 371 -20.76 8.42 -15.10
C ASP A 371 -21.41 9.76 -14.70
N ILE A 372 -20.75 10.90 -14.94
CA ILE A 372 -21.34 12.24 -14.81
C ILE A 372 -22.43 12.47 -15.86
N GLU A 373 -22.21 12.11 -17.13
CA GLU A 373 -23.23 12.23 -18.19
C GLU A 373 -24.44 11.29 -17.94
N ASP A 374 -24.19 10.07 -17.47
CA ASP A 374 -25.21 9.09 -17.07
C ASP A 374 -25.95 9.56 -15.81
N PHE A 375 -25.26 10.16 -14.83
CA PHE A 375 -25.86 10.75 -13.64
C PHE A 375 -26.71 11.98 -13.99
N GLU A 376 -26.25 12.87 -14.87
CA GLU A 376 -27.01 14.03 -15.36
C GLU A 376 -28.26 13.57 -16.10
N SER A 377 -28.17 12.55 -16.95
CA SER A 377 -29.33 11.95 -17.61
C SER A 377 -30.33 11.33 -16.63
N ARG A 378 -29.85 10.60 -15.61
CA ARG A 378 -30.69 10.03 -14.53
C ARG A 378 -31.24 11.10 -13.59
N PHE A 379 -30.54 12.21 -13.39
CA PHE A 379 -31.00 13.34 -12.59
C PHE A 379 -32.13 14.07 -13.33
N MET A 380 -31.99 14.32 -14.63
CA MET A 380 -33.07 14.85 -15.48
C MET A 380 -34.30 13.92 -15.50
N GLU A 381 -34.09 12.59 -15.55
CA GLU A 381 -35.20 11.62 -15.44
C GLU A 381 -35.83 11.65 -14.03
N PHE A 382 -35.03 11.76 -12.97
CA PHE A 382 -35.50 11.86 -11.58
C PHE A 382 -36.24 13.18 -11.30
N GLU A 383 -35.78 14.31 -11.86
CA GLU A 383 -36.46 15.61 -11.79
C GLU A 383 -37.79 15.58 -12.54
N THR A 384 -37.83 14.96 -13.73
CA THR A 384 -39.08 14.71 -14.48
C THR A 384 -40.04 13.86 -13.65
N ARG A 385 -39.57 12.73 -13.11
CA ARG A 385 -40.38 11.85 -12.23
C ARG A 385 -40.80 12.52 -10.93
N LEU A 386 -40.01 13.45 -10.38
CA LEU A 386 -40.39 14.27 -9.22
C LEU A 386 -41.47 15.27 -9.59
N MET A 387 -41.40 15.88 -10.77
CA MET A 387 -42.43 16.78 -11.29
C MET A 387 -43.75 16.02 -11.51
N ASP A 388 -43.71 14.88 -12.20
CA ASP A 388 -44.87 13.99 -12.40
C ASP A 388 -45.46 13.51 -11.06
N LEU A 389 -44.61 13.13 -10.11
CA LEU A 389 -45.04 12.69 -8.78
C LEU A 389 -45.61 13.85 -7.95
N ALA A 390 -45.06 15.07 -8.07
CA ALA A 390 -45.56 16.26 -7.39
C ALA A 390 -46.89 16.72 -7.99
N GLU A 391 -47.08 16.67 -9.31
CA GLU A 391 -48.35 16.99 -9.97
C GLU A 391 -49.41 15.94 -9.61
N SER A 392 -49.08 14.65 -9.69
CA SER A 392 -49.93 13.53 -9.26
C SER A 392 -50.30 13.65 -7.77
N LYS A 393 -49.35 13.98 -6.89
CA LYS A 393 -49.61 14.18 -5.46
C LYS A 393 -50.39 15.46 -5.16
N ASN A 394 -50.23 16.53 -5.94
CA ASN A 394 -51.07 17.73 -5.80
C ASN A 394 -52.53 17.44 -6.18
N GLU A 395 -52.78 16.69 -7.25
CA GLU A 395 -54.14 16.30 -7.65
C GLU A 395 -54.74 15.25 -6.68
N GLU A 396 -53.94 14.35 -6.11
CA GLU A 396 -54.35 13.45 -5.03
C GLU A 396 -54.66 14.21 -3.74
N ILE A 397 -53.81 15.15 -3.33
CA ILE A 397 -54.04 16.04 -2.17
C ILE A 397 -55.30 16.89 -2.38
N ARG A 398 -55.55 17.36 -3.60
CA ARG A 398 -56.77 18.11 -3.95
C ARG A 398 -58.02 17.24 -3.80
N LYS A 399 -58.03 16.02 -4.35
CA LYS A 399 -59.15 15.07 -4.20
C LYS A 399 -59.35 14.64 -2.74
N ASN A 400 -58.26 14.38 -2.02
CA ASN A 400 -58.30 14.07 -0.60
C ASN A 400 -58.81 15.25 0.22
N ARG A 401 -58.51 16.50 -0.18
CA ARG A 401 -59.05 17.72 0.45
C ARG A 401 -60.55 17.85 0.20
N GLU A 402 -61.02 17.70 -1.03
CA GLU A 402 -62.46 17.69 -1.36
C GLU A 402 -63.20 16.61 -0.53
N GLN A 403 -62.69 15.37 -0.52
CA GLN A 403 -63.25 14.28 0.30
C GLN A 403 -63.17 14.53 1.81
N PHE A 404 -62.13 15.19 2.31
CA PHE A 404 -61.97 15.52 3.72
C PHE A 404 -62.88 16.68 4.14
N GLU A 405 -63.17 17.63 3.26
CA GLU A 405 -64.10 18.74 3.48
C GLU A 405 -65.55 18.22 3.51
N ASP A 406 -65.92 17.29 2.61
CA ASP A 406 -67.17 16.52 2.67
C ASP A 406 -67.26 15.67 3.96
N SER A 407 -66.17 14.97 4.32
CA SER A 407 -66.13 14.11 5.51
C SER A 407 -66.18 14.89 6.83
N ILE A 408 -65.52 16.06 6.91
CA ILE A 408 -65.66 16.99 8.04
C ILE A 408 -67.08 17.52 8.13
N THR A 409 -67.72 17.85 7.00
CA THR A 409 -69.11 18.30 7.00
C THR A 409 -70.04 17.20 7.53
N ALA A 410 -69.85 15.96 7.08
CA ALA A 410 -70.60 14.80 7.57
C ALA A 410 -70.30 14.45 9.04
N GLN A 411 -69.05 14.51 9.50
CA GLN A 411 -68.68 14.30 10.89
C GLN A 411 -69.19 15.42 11.81
N THR A 412 -69.16 16.68 11.37
CA THR A 412 -69.67 17.81 12.16
C THR A 412 -71.17 17.68 12.38
N GLN A 413 -71.91 17.22 11.37
CA GLN A 413 -73.33 16.91 11.51
C GLN A 413 -73.56 15.72 12.46
N ARG A 414 -72.87 14.58 12.26
CA ARG A 414 -73.00 13.41 13.14
C ARG A 414 -72.62 13.70 14.59
N ALA A 415 -71.53 14.44 14.82
CA ALA A 415 -71.10 14.83 16.16
C ALA A 415 -72.15 15.71 16.84
N ARG A 416 -72.84 16.59 16.10
CA ARG A 416 -73.95 17.40 16.63
C ARG A 416 -75.12 16.54 17.08
N ASP A 417 -75.46 15.53 16.29
CA ASP A 417 -76.53 14.57 16.58
C ASP A 417 -76.14 13.65 17.76
N GLU A 418 -74.88 13.18 17.80
CA GLU A 418 -74.32 12.37 18.88
C GLU A 418 -74.18 13.14 20.21
N PHE A 419 -73.81 14.43 20.19
CA PHE A 419 -73.81 15.28 21.38
C PHE A 419 -75.23 15.41 21.97
N SER A 420 -76.26 15.54 21.13
CA SER A 420 -77.66 15.56 21.59
C SER A 420 -78.08 14.25 22.26
N VAL A 421 -77.54 13.10 21.82
CA VAL A 421 -77.78 11.79 22.47
C VAL A 421 -76.93 11.63 23.74
N MET A 422 -75.71 12.19 23.76
CA MET A 422 -74.79 12.11 24.89
C MET A 422 -75.23 12.96 26.08
N ASP A 423 -75.76 14.17 25.88
CA ASP A 423 -76.34 14.98 26.95
C ASP A 423 -77.51 14.24 27.64
N GLN A 424 -78.36 13.58 26.87
CA GLN A 424 -79.46 12.79 27.41
C GLN A 424 -78.96 11.58 28.22
N ARG A 425 -77.96 10.85 27.70
CA ARG A 425 -77.30 9.76 28.45
C ARG A 425 -76.56 10.24 29.70
N LEU A 426 -75.99 11.44 29.69
CA LEU A 426 -75.35 12.03 30.88
C LEU A 426 -76.37 12.34 31.98
N SER A 427 -77.60 12.74 31.62
CA SER A 427 -78.70 12.87 32.57
C SER A 427 -79.07 11.53 33.21
N ASP A 428 -79.19 10.47 32.40
CA ASP A 428 -79.55 9.13 32.88
C ASP A 428 -78.44 8.54 33.78
N ILE A 429 -77.18 8.60 33.34
CA ILE A 429 -76.02 8.11 34.11
C ILE A 429 -75.86 8.88 35.43
N LYS A 430 -76.07 10.20 35.43
CA LYS A 430 -76.03 11.02 36.66
C LYS A 430 -77.07 10.59 37.70
N THR A 431 -78.16 9.97 37.27
CA THR A 431 -79.19 9.42 38.15
C THR A 431 -78.77 8.05 38.68
N ASP A 432 -78.38 7.13 37.79
CA ASP A 432 -77.99 5.75 38.12
C ASP A 432 -76.73 5.65 39.03
N VAL A 433 -75.76 6.56 38.84
CA VAL A 433 -74.57 6.66 39.71
C VAL A 433 -74.92 7.13 41.13
N LEU A 434 -75.94 7.97 41.28
CA LEU A 434 -76.32 8.57 42.57
C LEU A 434 -76.96 7.54 43.51
N ASP A 435 -77.71 6.59 42.98
CA ASP A 435 -78.24 5.47 43.74
C ASP A 435 -77.16 4.39 44.01
N LYS A 436 -76.36 4.01 43.02
CA LYS A 436 -75.28 3.00 43.21
C LYS A 436 -74.24 3.40 44.27
N ALA A 437 -73.82 4.66 44.29
CA ALA A 437 -72.87 5.16 45.30
C ALA A 437 -73.41 5.05 46.75
N LYS A 438 -74.74 5.06 46.91
CA LYS A 438 -75.44 5.00 48.20
C LYS A 438 -75.47 3.57 48.77
N ASP A 439 -75.63 2.59 47.89
CA ASP A 439 -75.59 1.17 48.24
C ASP A 439 -74.16 0.69 48.55
N GLU A 440 -73.15 1.12 47.77
CA GLU A 440 -71.75 0.72 48.01
C GLU A 440 -71.19 1.27 49.33
N PHE A 441 -71.50 2.52 49.70
CA PHE A 441 -71.13 3.07 51.02
C PHE A 441 -71.74 2.23 52.17
N SER A 442 -73.00 1.80 52.01
CA SER A 442 -73.71 0.96 52.98
C SER A 442 -73.12 -0.45 53.14
N ALA A 443 -72.39 -0.94 52.13
CA ALA A 443 -71.71 -2.23 52.14
C ALA A 443 -70.27 -2.16 52.72
N MET A 444 -69.55 -1.06 52.47
CA MET A 444 -68.16 -0.90 52.93
C MET A 444 -68.05 -0.76 54.46
N ASP A 445 -68.98 -0.04 55.08
CA ASP A 445 -68.97 0.22 56.54
C ASP A 445 -69.06 -1.06 57.37
N ARG A 446 -69.80 -2.08 56.87
CA ARG A 446 -69.89 -3.41 57.51
C ARG A 446 -68.56 -4.17 57.49
N ARG A 447 -67.83 -4.11 56.37
CA ARG A 447 -66.55 -4.84 56.20
C ARG A 447 -65.42 -4.32 57.10
N LEU A 448 -65.47 -3.05 57.50
CA LEU A 448 -64.51 -2.47 58.45
C LEU A 448 -64.69 -2.98 59.88
N SER A 449 -65.88 -3.45 60.25
CA SER A 449 -66.15 -3.98 61.60
C SER A 449 -65.44 -5.33 61.84
N ASP A 450 -65.56 -6.28 60.90
CA ASP A 450 -65.11 -7.65 61.11
C ASP A 450 -63.57 -7.78 61.22
N ILE A 451 -62.84 -7.05 60.36
CA ILE A 451 -61.36 -7.07 60.28
C ILE A 451 -60.71 -6.70 61.62
N LYS A 452 -61.35 -5.85 62.43
CA LYS A 452 -60.84 -5.42 63.73
C LYS A 452 -60.76 -6.54 64.77
N THR A 453 -61.48 -7.64 64.56
CA THR A 453 -61.71 -8.67 65.60
C THR A 453 -60.66 -9.78 65.58
N ASP A 454 -60.23 -10.26 64.40
CA ASP A 454 -59.40 -11.46 64.28
C ASP A 454 -57.89 -11.21 64.53
N VAL A 455 -57.42 -9.98 64.27
CA VAL A 455 -55.98 -9.61 64.37
C VAL A 455 -55.48 -9.59 65.82
N LEU A 456 -56.34 -9.28 66.79
CA LEU A 456 -55.96 -9.15 68.21
C LEU A 456 -55.83 -10.49 68.96
N GLY A 457 -56.34 -11.60 68.40
CA GLY A 457 -56.35 -12.90 69.09
C GLY A 457 -55.03 -13.66 69.05
N LYS A 458 -54.34 -13.66 67.90
CA LYS A 458 -53.30 -14.67 67.58
C LYS A 458 -51.89 -14.35 68.09
N ALA A 459 -51.63 -13.12 68.54
CA ALA A 459 -50.29 -12.66 68.90
C ALA A 459 -49.87 -12.92 70.37
N LYS A 460 -50.71 -13.61 71.17
CA LYS A 460 -50.54 -13.67 72.64
C LYS A 460 -49.92 -14.96 73.19
N ASP A 461 -50.14 -16.09 72.54
CA ASP A 461 -49.94 -17.40 73.20
C ASP A 461 -48.52 -17.98 73.03
N GLU A 462 -47.80 -17.63 71.97
CA GLU A 462 -46.51 -18.28 71.63
C GLU A 462 -45.36 -17.94 72.61
N PHE A 463 -45.41 -16.80 73.30
CA PHE A 463 -44.30 -16.33 74.15
C PHE A 463 -44.16 -17.05 75.51
N SER A 464 -45.13 -17.88 75.92
CA SER A 464 -45.17 -18.42 77.30
C SER A 464 -44.48 -19.79 77.50
N ALA A 465 -43.93 -20.40 76.45
CA ALA A 465 -43.58 -21.83 76.47
C ALA A 465 -42.12 -22.16 76.87
N MET A 466 -41.18 -21.21 76.78
CA MET A 466 -39.75 -21.54 76.71
C MET A 466 -39.03 -21.64 78.08
N ASP A 467 -39.54 -20.97 79.10
CA ASP A 467 -38.78 -20.62 80.32
C ASP A 467 -38.57 -21.78 81.34
N ARG A 468 -39.28 -22.91 81.18
CA ARG A 468 -39.39 -23.96 82.22
C ARG A 468 -38.32 -25.07 82.17
N ARG A 469 -37.36 -25.04 81.25
CA ARG A 469 -36.49 -26.21 80.96
C ARG A 469 -35.08 -26.21 81.58
N LEU A 470 -34.70 -25.21 82.38
CA LEU A 470 -33.31 -25.00 82.82
C LEU A 470 -33.00 -25.30 84.30
N SER A 471 -33.93 -25.88 85.08
CA SER A 471 -33.81 -25.90 86.56
C SER A 471 -33.30 -27.19 87.22
N ASP A 472 -33.30 -28.34 86.56
CA ASP A 472 -33.32 -29.64 87.28
C ASP A 472 -31.95 -30.30 87.55
N ILE A 473 -30.88 -29.89 86.86
CA ILE A 473 -29.61 -30.64 86.81
C ILE A 473 -28.62 -30.19 87.92
N LYS A 474 -28.98 -30.39 89.21
CA LYS A 474 -28.19 -29.85 90.35
C LYS A 474 -27.80 -30.82 91.49
N SER A 475 -28.35 -32.03 91.59
CA SER A 475 -28.56 -32.68 92.91
C SER A 475 -27.82 -34.01 93.21
N GLU A 476 -26.52 -34.16 92.93
CA GLU A 476 -25.84 -35.49 92.94
C GLU A 476 -24.64 -35.71 93.89
N VAL A 477 -23.41 -35.98 93.40
CA VAL A 477 -22.39 -36.83 94.06
C VAL A 477 -21.51 -36.17 95.14
N LEU A 478 -21.39 -36.81 96.32
CA LEU A 478 -20.40 -36.60 97.41
C LEU A 478 -20.23 -37.92 98.25
N ASN A 479 -19.01 -38.49 98.55
CA ASN A 479 -18.62 -39.37 99.75
C ASN A 479 -17.33 -40.33 99.75
N TYR A 480 -16.69 -40.60 100.95
CA TYR A 480 -15.99 -41.84 101.60
C TYR A 480 -14.43 -42.28 101.68
N GLU A 481 -13.95 -43.07 102.75
CA GLU A 481 -12.54 -43.50 103.29
C GLU A 481 -12.44 -44.91 104.15
N GLU A 482 -11.48 -45.57 104.94
CA GLU A 482 -10.02 -45.58 105.54
C GLU A 482 -9.52 -46.95 106.33
N GLN A 483 -8.23 -47.14 106.86
CA GLN A 483 -7.56 -48.05 107.97
C GLN A 483 -7.08 -49.59 107.86
N SER A 484 -6.28 -50.37 108.72
CA SER A 484 -5.12 -50.34 109.78
C SER A 484 -4.68 -51.82 110.39
N LYS A 485 -3.84 -52.20 111.45
CA LYS A 485 -2.31 -52.46 111.70
C LYS A 485 -1.85 -53.50 112.90
N ILE A 486 -0.55 -54.02 113.03
CA ILE A 486 0.33 -54.53 114.26
C ILE A 486 0.28 -56.03 114.90
N PHE A 487 1.11 -56.72 115.80
CA PHE A 487 2.57 -57.23 116.13
C PHE A 487 2.63 -58.30 117.38
N SER A 488 3.64 -58.98 118.08
CA SER A 488 5.10 -59.54 118.07
C SER A 488 5.60 -60.39 119.40
N ARG A 489 6.76 -61.17 119.50
CA ARG A 489 7.70 -61.58 120.72
C ARG A 489 8.48 -63.00 120.86
N THR A 490 9.18 -63.37 122.00
CA THR A 490 10.45 -64.21 122.21
C THR A 490 10.79 -64.72 123.68
N GLU A 491 11.58 -65.82 123.94
CA GLU A 491 12.24 -66.10 125.29
C GLU A 491 13.57 -66.98 125.42
N THR A 492 13.98 -67.87 124.51
CA THR A 492 14.89 -69.06 124.73
C THR A 492 16.35 -68.91 125.28
N MET A 493 16.77 -67.78 125.84
CA MET A 493 18.13 -67.22 125.65
C MET A 493 19.23 -67.57 126.70
N MET A 494 18.98 -68.42 127.71
CA MET A 494 19.83 -68.46 128.92
C MET A 494 20.86 -69.60 129.05
N ARG A 495 20.76 -70.68 128.26
CA ARG A 495 21.59 -71.88 128.49
C ARG A 495 22.94 -71.87 127.76
N ASP A 496 23.02 -71.14 126.64
CA ASP A 496 24.18 -71.11 125.73
C ASP A 496 25.38 -70.32 126.31
N VAL A 497 25.18 -69.65 127.45
CA VAL A 497 26.11 -68.69 128.07
C VAL A 497 27.37 -69.36 128.65
N SER A 498 27.28 -70.60 129.13
CA SER A 498 28.43 -71.26 129.79
C SER A 498 29.44 -71.82 128.79
N ASP A 499 28.99 -72.56 127.78
CA ASP A 499 29.85 -73.16 126.74
C ASP A 499 30.59 -72.06 125.93
N SER A 500 29.94 -70.89 125.80
CA SER A 500 30.52 -69.67 125.22
C SER A 500 31.79 -69.20 125.93
N ILE A 501 32.00 -69.50 127.23
CA ILE A 501 33.16 -68.98 128.00
C ILE A 501 34.45 -69.74 127.68
N GLU A 502 34.40 -71.06 127.47
CA GLU A 502 35.59 -71.81 127.05
C GLU A 502 35.90 -71.58 125.56
N GLN A 503 34.86 -71.37 124.74
CA GLN A 503 34.99 -70.90 123.36
C GLN A 503 35.64 -69.50 123.28
N LEU A 504 35.25 -68.58 124.17
CA LEU A 504 35.79 -67.21 124.25
C LEU A 504 37.30 -67.16 124.46
N ASN A 505 37.89 -68.06 125.25
CA ASN A 505 39.35 -68.06 125.46
C ASN A 505 40.14 -68.50 124.22
N ARG A 506 39.60 -69.40 123.39
CA ARG A 506 40.21 -69.72 122.08
C ARG A 506 39.98 -68.59 121.08
N MET A 507 38.75 -68.07 121.03
CA MET A 507 38.41 -66.89 120.23
C MET A 507 39.30 -65.68 120.56
N LEU A 508 39.69 -65.45 121.81
CA LEU A 508 40.61 -64.36 122.17
C LEU A 508 42.00 -64.54 121.55
N GLN A 509 42.51 -65.77 121.48
CA GLN A 509 43.85 -66.05 120.95
C GLN A 509 43.88 -66.03 119.41
N ASP A 510 42.81 -66.50 118.77
CA ASP A 510 42.64 -66.38 117.32
C ASP A 510 42.31 -64.92 116.91
N SER A 511 41.46 -64.21 117.67
CA SER A 511 41.16 -62.78 117.48
C SER A 511 42.41 -61.90 117.55
N GLN A 512 43.40 -62.25 118.37
CA GLN A 512 44.67 -61.50 118.43
C GLN A 512 45.52 -61.64 117.16
N LYS A 513 45.38 -62.73 116.39
CA LYS A 513 45.94 -62.85 115.03
C LYS A 513 45.04 -62.21 114.00
N GLU A 514 43.73 -62.42 114.12
CA GLU A 514 42.74 -61.86 113.22
C GLU A 514 42.84 -60.33 113.20
N ALA A 515 43.11 -59.68 114.34
CA ALA A 515 43.36 -58.25 114.44
C ALA A 515 44.52 -57.75 113.56
N GLN A 516 45.60 -58.54 113.40
CA GLN A 516 46.72 -58.18 112.50
C GLN A 516 46.35 -58.36 111.02
N HIS A 517 45.51 -59.35 110.70
CA HIS A 517 44.90 -59.46 109.38
C HIS A 517 43.88 -58.33 109.12
N LEU A 518 43.17 -57.88 110.15
CA LEU A 518 42.16 -56.82 110.10
C LEU A 518 42.80 -55.44 109.91
N GLU A 519 43.95 -55.18 110.54
CA GLU A 519 44.75 -53.96 110.31
C GLU A 519 45.24 -53.87 108.86
N LYS A 520 45.71 -54.98 108.28
CA LYS A 520 46.05 -55.03 106.85
C LYS A 520 44.81 -54.88 105.95
N PHE A 521 43.71 -55.56 106.27
CA PHE A 521 42.45 -55.46 105.53
C PHE A 521 41.85 -54.04 105.57
N LEU A 522 42.04 -53.30 106.66
CA LEU A 522 41.68 -51.88 106.76
C LEU A 522 42.53 -51.00 105.85
N ALA A 523 43.84 -51.26 105.75
CA ALA A 523 44.72 -50.56 104.80
C ALA A 523 44.35 -50.88 103.34
N ASP A 524 44.05 -52.16 103.02
CA ASP A 524 43.57 -52.57 101.71
C ASP A 524 42.19 -51.94 101.40
N ILE A 525 41.31 -51.79 102.40
CA ILE A 525 40.03 -51.06 102.29
C ILE A 525 40.24 -49.56 102.02
N ASP A 526 41.19 -48.91 102.69
CA ASP A 526 41.45 -47.48 102.48
C ASP A 526 42.10 -47.21 101.11
N TYR A 527 42.94 -48.13 100.62
CA TYR A 527 43.39 -48.12 99.22
C TYR A 527 42.21 -48.26 98.24
N ILE A 528 41.28 -49.21 98.49
CA ILE A 528 40.05 -49.37 97.69
C ILE A 528 39.16 -48.11 97.75
N LYS A 529 39.09 -47.39 98.88
CA LYS A 529 38.35 -46.12 98.98
C LYS A 529 38.94 -45.01 98.12
N GLU A 530 40.26 -44.84 98.09
CA GLU A 530 40.88 -43.85 97.19
C GLU A 530 40.74 -44.27 95.71
N LEU A 531 40.89 -45.55 95.41
CA LEU A 531 40.69 -46.07 94.05
C LEU A 531 39.24 -45.90 93.57
N ALA A 532 38.26 -46.04 94.48
CA ALA A 532 36.85 -45.72 94.22
C ALA A 532 36.58 -44.22 94.06
N LYS A 533 37.25 -43.34 94.82
CA LYS A 533 37.17 -41.87 94.64
C LYS A 533 37.77 -41.46 93.29
N GLU A 534 38.87 -42.08 92.86
CA GLU A 534 39.50 -41.77 91.59
C GLU A 534 38.64 -42.25 90.41
N PHE A 535 38.02 -43.43 90.51
CA PHE A 535 36.99 -43.84 89.55
C PHE A 535 35.77 -42.92 89.55
N ASP A 536 35.29 -42.44 90.70
CA ASP A 536 34.16 -41.50 90.74
C ASP A 536 34.51 -40.13 90.12
N ARG A 537 35.75 -39.66 90.28
CA ARG A 537 36.29 -38.50 89.53
C ARG A 537 36.34 -38.76 88.02
N GLU A 538 36.82 -39.94 87.60
CA GLU A 538 36.92 -40.28 86.18
C GLU A 538 35.53 -40.44 85.53
N ILE A 539 34.58 -41.08 86.23
CA ILE A 539 33.17 -41.21 85.82
C ILE A 539 32.53 -39.84 85.63
N ARG A 540 32.73 -38.89 86.55
CA ARG A 540 32.26 -37.50 86.41
C ARG A 540 32.92 -36.80 85.22
N SER A 541 34.20 -37.04 84.96
CA SER A 541 34.91 -36.53 83.78
C SER A 541 34.31 -37.05 82.47
N TYR A 542 33.99 -38.35 82.39
CA TYR A 542 33.30 -38.94 81.24
C TYR A 542 31.84 -38.48 81.10
N GLN A 543 31.12 -38.26 82.21
CA GLN A 543 29.78 -37.67 82.19
C GLN A 543 29.80 -36.26 81.60
N ASN A 544 30.69 -35.38 82.07
CA ASN A 544 30.87 -34.03 81.53
C ASN A 544 31.31 -34.03 80.05
N ARG A 545 32.08 -35.04 79.61
CA ARG A 545 32.44 -35.24 78.19
C ARG A 545 31.24 -35.70 77.35
N LYS A 546 30.38 -36.58 77.88
CA LYS A 546 29.16 -37.05 77.23
C LYS A 546 28.14 -35.92 77.08
N GLU A 547 27.99 -35.09 78.10
CA GLU A 547 27.07 -33.94 78.10
C GLU A 547 27.45 -32.97 76.97
N LYS A 548 28.72 -32.57 76.89
CA LYS A 548 29.27 -31.77 75.77
C LYS A 548 29.14 -32.42 74.39
N LEU A 549 29.22 -33.75 74.30
CA LEU A 549 28.96 -34.48 73.05
C LEU A 549 27.48 -34.37 72.64
N THR A 550 26.57 -34.35 73.60
CA THR A 550 25.13 -34.15 73.37
C THR A 550 24.85 -32.73 72.90
N ASP A 551 25.52 -31.73 73.47
CA ASP A 551 25.43 -30.33 73.03
C ASP A 551 25.89 -30.19 71.56
N ILE A 552 27.06 -30.75 71.22
CA ILE A 552 27.60 -30.75 69.86
C ILE A 552 26.70 -31.51 68.88
N GLU A 553 26.11 -32.65 69.29
CA GLU A 553 25.14 -33.39 68.49
C GLU A 553 23.87 -32.55 68.21
N SER A 554 23.45 -31.71 69.16
CA SER A 554 22.36 -30.76 68.96
C SER A 554 22.73 -29.63 67.99
N GLU A 555 23.93 -29.06 68.08
CA GLU A 555 24.42 -28.05 67.13
C GLU A 555 24.50 -28.60 65.71
N ILE A 556 25.08 -29.80 65.53
CA ILE A 556 25.14 -30.50 64.24
C ILE A 556 23.74 -30.67 63.64
N ARG A 557 22.73 -31.00 64.47
CA ARG A 557 21.33 -31.10 64.05
C ARG A 557 20.79 -29.76 63.53
N THR A 558 21.01 -28.67 64.27
CA THR A 558 20.57 -27.33 63.82
C THR A 558 21.31 -26.85 62.57
N LEU A 559 22.58 -27.25 62.39
CA LEU A 559 23.36 -26.97 61.18
C LEU A 559 22.86 -27.77 59.97
N GLN A 560 22.40 -29.02 60.16
CA GLN A 560 21.70 -29.77 59.12
C GLN A 560 20.37 -29.11 58.74
N GLU A 561 19.54 -28.75 59.71
CA GLU A 561 18.26 -28.05 59.47
C GLU A 561 18.47 -26.69 58.75
N MET A 562 19.52 -25.94 59.10
CA MET A 562 19.90 -24.72 58.37
C MET A 562 20.46 -24.98 56.97
N ASN A 563 21.20 -26.07 56.76
CA ASN A 563 21.71 -26.47 55.45
C ASN A 563 20.59 -26.89 54.50
N ASP A 564 19.61 -27.64 54.99
CA ASP A 564 18.47 -28.09 54.18
C ASP A 564 17.59 -26.90 53.78
N LEU A 565 17.33 -25.97 54.71
CA LEU A 565 16.64 -24.71 54.42
C LEU A 565 17.42 -23.82 53.43
N ALA A 566 18.75 -23.80 53.51
CA ALA A 566 19.59 -23.11 52.54
C ALA A 566 19.52 -23.77 51.15
N THR A 567 19.50 -25.09 51.09
CA THR A 567 19.37 -25.88 49.85
C THR A 567 18.02 -25.66 49.19
N GLU A 568 16.92 -25.66 49.96
CA GLU A 568 15.57 -25.34 49.50
C GLU A 568 15.51 -23.90 48.94
N LYS A 569 16.07 -22.91 49.65
CA LYS A 569 16.16 -21.53 49.13
C LYS A 569 17.00 -21.42 47.86
N THR A 570 18.08 -22.18 47.73
CA THR A 570 18.90 -22.20 46.50
C THR A 570 18.11 -22.76 45.32
N ALA A 571 17.34 -23.83 45.50
CA ALA A 571 16.43 -24.35 44.48
C ALA A 571 15.33 -23.33 44.12
N GLY A 572 14.77 -22.63 45.12
CA GLY A 572 13.81 -21.54 44.91
C GLY A 572 14.38 -20.36 44.11
N PHE A 573 15.63 -19.96 44.36
CA PHE A 573 16.31 -18.97 43.53
C PHE A 573 16.57 -19.47 42.10
N GLN A 574 16.87 -20.75 41.91
CA GLN A 574 17.11 -21.33 40.59
C GLN A 574 15.84 -21.29 39.69
N ASP A 575 14.66 -21.54 40.27
CA ASP A 575 13.37 -21.35 39.60
C ASP A 575 13.05 -19.85 39.35
N GLN A 576 13.43 -18.94 40.24
CA GLN A 576 13.35 -17.49 39.98
C GLN A 576 14.27 -17.05 38.83
N PHE A 577 15.47 -17.62 38.70
CA PHE A 577 16.35 -17.35 37.55
C PHE A 577 15.73 -17.82 36.23
N ALA A 578 15.14 -19.02 36.16
CA ALA A 578 14.44 -19.48 34.96
C ALA A 578 13.26 -18.57 34.54
N LYS A 579 12.58 -17.96 35.53
CA LYS A 579 11.55 -16.93 35.29
C LYS A 579 12.16 -15.61 34.79
N ILE A 580 13.33 -15.21 35.27
CA ILE A 580 14.08 -14.05 34.77
C ILE A 580 14.55 -14.27 33.32
N ASP A 581 15.10 -15.44 32.98
CA ASP A 581 15.49 -15.78 31.60
C ASP A 581 14.28 -15.76 30.65
N THR A 582 13.13 -16.26 31.11
CA THR A 582 11.86 -16.15 30.39
C THR A 582 11.45 -14.70 30.16
N VAL A 583 11.64 -13.81 31.15
CA VAL A 583 11.38 -12.37 31.00
C VAL A 583 12.37 -11.72 30.03
N SER A 584 13.67 -12.06 30.09
CA SER A 584 14.69 -11.57 29.14
C SER A 584 14.34 -11.91 27.70
N SER A 585 13.97 -13.18 27.40
CA SER A 585 13.57 -13.56 26.04
C SER A 585 12.35 -12.78 25.52
N ARG A 586 11.42 -12.36 26.41
CA ARG A 586 10.28 -11.51 26.06
C ARG A 586 10.68 -10.04 25.87
N ILE A 587 11.68 -9.55 26.59
CA ILE A 587 12.30 -8.23 26.39
C ILE A 587 13.00 -8.19 25.03
N ASP A 588 13.77 -9.22 24.66
CA ASP A 588 14.46 -9.30 23.38
C ASP A 588 13.48 -9.34 22.19
N ALA A 589 12.41 -10.14 22.31
CA ALA A 589 11.33 -10.16 21.32
C ALA A 589 10.59 -8.81 21.21
N LEU A 590 10.43 -8.09 22.33
CA LEU A 590 9.87 -6.73 22.33
C LEU A 590 10.83 -5.74 21.66
N MET A 591 12.14 -5.85 21.90
CA MET A 591 13.19 -5.03 21.28
C MET A 591 13.22 -5.20 19.75
N GLY A 592 13.16 -6.45 19.27
CA GLY A 592 13.04 -6.74 17.83
C GLY A 592 11.74 -6.19 17.23
N SER A 593 10.64 -6.27 17.96
CA SER A 593 9.36 -5.67 17.54
C SER A 593 9.44 -4.14 17.47
N TYR A 594 10.18 -3.51 18.39
CA TYR A 594 10.39 -2.07 18.43
C TYR A 594 11.26 -1.58 17.27
N SER A 595 12.34 -2.30 16.93
CA SER A 595 13.17 -1.95 15.77
C SER A 595 12.42 -2.13 14.44
N GLY A 596 11.54 -3.13 14.33
CA GLY A 596 10.62 -3.27 13.20
C GLY A 596 9.63 -2.11 13.07
N LEU A 597 9.09 -1.63 14.19
CA LEU A 597 8.24 -0.43 14.23
C LEU A 597 9.04 0.82 13.81
N GLU A 598 10.29 0.97 14.27
CA GLU A 598 11.17 2.09 13.95
C GLU A 598 11.68 2.08 12.49
N SER A 599 11.75 0.91 11.84
CA SER A 599 11.92 0.80 10.38
C SER A 599 10.68 1.34 9.68
N ARG A 600 9.50 0.85 10.07
CA ARG A 600 8.23 1.19 9.43
C ARG A 600 7.81 2.65 9.64
N ILE A 601 8.25 3.30 10.72
CA ILE A 601 8.11 4.75 10.91
C ILE A 601 9.01 5.53 9.94
N ARG A 602 10.23 5.04 9.65
CA ARG A 602 11.10 5.64 8.62
C ARG A 602 10.53 5.48 7.21
N GLU A 603 10.02 4.29 6.88
CA GLU A 603 9.30 4.05 5.62
C GLU A 603 8.09 5.00 5.47
N LEU A 604 7.34 5.24 6.55
CA LEU A 604 6.21 6.18 6.54
C LEU A 604 6.63 7.64 6.31
N HIS A 605 7.75 8.10 6.86
CA HIS A 605 8.28 9.43 6.56
C HIS A 605 8.84 9.53 5.12
N GLU A 606 9.43 8.47 4.57
CA GLU A 606 9.84 8.44 3.17
C GLU A 606 8.62 8.53 2.22
N TYR A 607 7.51 7.86 2.56
CA TYR A 607 6.24 8.05 1.86
C TYR A 607 5.66 9.47 2.04
N GLU A 608 5.82 10.09 3.21
CA GLU A 608 5.38 11.48 3.49
C GLU A 608 6.15 12.48 2.61
N ASP A 609 7.47 12.36 2.50
CA ASP A 609 8.32 13.17 1.61
C ASP A 609 7.94 12.97 0.12
N VAL A 610 7.68 11.73 -0.31
CA VAL A 610 7.23 11.43 -1.68
C VAL A 610 5.84 12.04 -1.95
N ILE A 611 4.91 12.00 -0.99
CA ILE A 611 3.60 12.64 -1.10
C ILE A 611 3.75 14.17 -1.20
N ALA A 612 4.62 14.78 -0.39
CA ALA A 612 4.89 16.21 -0.44
C ALA A 612 5.50 16.65 -1.78
N HIS A 613 6.44 15.87 -2.34
CA HIS A 613 7.02 16.15 -3.66
C HIS A 613 6.00 15.99 -4.81
N ASN A 614 5.11 14.99 -4.71
CA ASN A 614 4.01 14.84 -5.65
C ASN A 614 3.00 16.00 -5.55
N LEU A 615 2.70 16.51 -4.35
CA LEU A 615 1.81 17.65 -4.14
C LEU A 615 2.36 18.93 -4.79
N ASP A 616 3.65 19.23 -4.60
CA ASP A 616 4.35 20.34 -5.27
C ASP A 616 4.35 20.17 -6.80
N SER A 617 4.50 18.94 -7.30
CA SER A 617 4.41 18.63 -8.72
C SER A 617 3.00 18.83 -9.29
N VAL A 618 1.95 18.52 -8.53
CA VAL A 618 0.54 18.79 -8.88
C VAL A 618 0.27 20.30 -8.88
N ASN A 619 0.75 21.06 -7.88
CA ASN A 619 0.63 22.52 -7.86
C ASN A 619 1.30 23.18 -9.08
N LYS A 620 2.45 22.65 -9.53
CA LYS A 620 3.11 23.08 -10.77
C LYS A 620 2.30 22.73 -12.03
N ALA A 621 1.62 21.58 -12.04
CA ALA A 621 0.72 21.21 -13.12
C ALA A 621 -0.51 22.12 -13.20
N ASP A 622 -1.11 22.50 -12.07
CA ASP A 622 -2.24 23.43 -12.02
C ASP A 622 -1.88 24.82 -12.57
N ILE A 623 -0.72 25.37 -12.19
CA ILE A 623 -0.20 26.63 -12.75
C ILE A 623 -0.05 26.55 -14.29
N LEU A 624 0.35 25.39 -14.82
CA LEU A 624 0.42 25.15 -16.28
C LEU A 624 -0.96 25.02 -16.91
N ILE A 625 -1.93 24.41 -16.24
CA ILE A 625 -3.33 24.31 -16.69
C ILE A 625 -3.96 25.71 -16.77
N GLN A 626 -3.85 26.53 -15.72
CA GLN A 626 -4.30 27.92 -15.73
C GLN A 626 -3.66 28.74 -16.87
N ALA A 627 -2.37 28.53 -17.14
CA ALA A 627 -1.68 29.18 -18.25
C ALA A 627 -2.13 28.69 -19.64
N VAL A 628 -2.60 27.45 -19.77
CA VAL A 628 -3.22 26.90 -20.98
C VAL A 628 -4.65 27.41 -21.15
N GLU A 629 -5.45 27.46 -20.07
CA GLU A 629 -6.79 28.02 -20.07
C GLU A 629 -6.79 29.52 -20.45
N GLY A 630 -5.82 30.28 -19.94
CA GLY A 630 -5.58 31.66 -20.36
C GLY A 630 -5.32 31.78 -21.87
N LYS A 631 -4.55 30.85 -22.45
CA LYS A 631 -4.32 30.80 -23.91
C LYS A 631 -5.58 30.42 -24.67
N ILE A 632 -6.34 29.41 -24.23
CA ILE A 632 -7.63 29.01 -24.83
C ILE A 632 -8.60 30.21 -24.86
N ASN A 633 -8.71 30.94 -23.75
CA ASN A 633 -9.51 32.17 -23.67
C ASN A 633 -9.04 33.28 -24.63
N THR A 634 -7.74 33.39 -24.93
CA THR A 634 -7.26 34.30 -25.99
C THR A 634 -7.54 33.80 -27.41
N PHE A 635 -7.47 32.47 -27.65
CA PHE A 635 -7.82 31.87 -28.93
C PHE A 635 -9.32 31.99 -29.23
N GLN A 636 -10.19 31.75 -28.26
CA GLN A 636 -11.64 31.96 -28.41
C GLN A 636 -11.93 33.40 -28.86
N LYS A 637 -11.35 34.39 -28.17
CA LYS A 637 -11.44 35.81 -28.55
C LYS A 637 -10.84 36.13 -29.93
N VAL A 638 -10.03 35.25 -30.53
CA VAL A 638 -9.61 35.37 -31.95
C VAL A 638 -10.63 34.72 -32.89
N VAL A 639 -11.16 33.55 -32.53
CA VAL A 639 -12.24 32.87 -33.27
C VAL A 639 -13.48 33.75 -33.37
N ASP A 640 -13.99 34.30 -32.26
CA ASP A 640 -15.17 35.19 -32.26
C ASP A 640 -14.99 36.43 -33.16
N ARG A 641 -13.75 36.92 -33.29
CA ARG A 641 -13.39 38.05 -34.17
C ARG A 641 -13.20 37.62 -35.62
N SER A 642 -12.88 36.35 -35.87
CA SER A 642 -12.80 35.77 -37.21
C SER A 642 -14.19 35.48 -37.75
N GLU A 643 -15.08 34.90 -36.96
CA GLU A 643 -16.48 34.64 -37.29
C GLU A 643 -17.21 35.93 -37.68
N LYS A 644 -17.14 36.97 -36.84
CA LYS A 644 -17.69 38.31 -37.14
C LYS A 644 -17.06 38.99 -38.37
N ARG A 645 -15.87 38.56 -38.83
CA ARG A 645 -15.29 38.98 -40.11
C ARG A 645 -15.85 38.15 -41.27
N VAL A 646 -16.01 36.84 -41.11
CA VAL A 646 -16.65 35.94 -42.09
C VAL A 646 -18.08 36.39 -42.37
N ASP A 647 -18.88 36.70 -41.34
CA ASP A 647 -20.24 37.25 -41.50
C ASP A 647 -20.25 38.53 -42.33
N LYS A 648 -19.33 39.46 -42.02
CA LYS A 648 -19.20 40.72 -42.76
C LYS A 648 -18.78 40.50 -44.22
N ILE A 649 -17.89 39.54 -44.48
CA ILE A 649 -17.48 39.15 -45.83
C ILE A 649 -18.65 38.50 -46.58
N ASN A 650 -19.42 37.61 -45.93
CA ASN A 650 -20.61 36.98 -46.51
C ASN A 650 -21.68 38.02 -46.87
N LEU A 651 -21.89 39.03 -46.03
CA LEU A 651 -22.80 40.14 -46.31
C LEU A 651 -22.31 41.00 -47.48
N GLN A 652 -21.01 41.28 -47.54
CA GLN A 652 -20.40 42.00 -48.67
C GLN A 652 -20.45 41.17 -49.98
N LEU A 653 -20.31 39.85 -49.90
CA LEU A 653 -20.39 38.94 -51.04
C LEU A 653 -21.81 38.91 -51.61
N ARG A 654 -22.84 38.78 -50.77
CA ARG A 654 -24.25 38.91 -51.21
C ARG A 654 -24.53 40.25 -51.88
N GLY A 655 -24.04 41.35 -51.31
CA GLY A 655 -24.14 42.67 -51.94
C GLY A 655 -23.41 42.74 -53.29
N ALA A 656 -22.30 42.01 -53.47
CA ALA A 656 -21.62 41.91 -54.76
C ALA A 656 -22.39 41.03 -55.76
N GLU A 657 -23.01 39.94 -55.32
CA GLU A 657 -23.88 39.06 -56.12
C GLU A 657 -25.13 39.81 -56.62
N GLU A 658 -25.79 40.60 -55.75
CA GLU A 658 -26.91 41.48 -56.11
C GLU A 658 -26.49 42.55 -57.13
N ASN A 659 -25.36 43.22 -56.91
CA ASN A 659 -24.83 44.20 -57.87
C ASN A 659 -24.45 43.56 -59.21
N TYR A 660 -23.86 42.35 -59.20
CA TYR A 660 -23.56 41.60 -60.41
C TYR A 660 -24.83 41.19 -61.17
N LEU A 661 -25.89 40.81 -60.47
CA LEU A 661 -27.19 40.53 -61.09
C LEU A 661 -27.80 41.78 -61.75
N ILE A 662 -27.74 42.94 -61.07
CA ILE A 662 -28.19 44.23 -61.63
C ILE A 662 -27.34 44.62 -62.85
N LEU A 663 -26.02 44.44 -62.80
CA LEU A 663 -25.11 44.67 -63.93
C LEU A 663 -25.44 43.75 -65.12
N LYS A 664 -25.77 42.49 -64.87
CA LYS A 664 -26.15 41.52 -65.91
C LYS A 664 -27.51 41.83 -66.54
N THR A 665 -28.47 42.35 -65.77
CA THR A 665 -29.73 42.89 -66.33
C THR A 665 -29.43 44.09 -67.25
N ARG A 666 -28.60 45.03 -66.79
CA ARG A 666 -28.17 46.18 -67.61
C ARG A 666 -27.36 45.77 -68.86
N GLU A 667 -26.56 44.72 -68.78
CA GLU A 667 -25.87 44.14 -69.95
C GLU A 667 -26.89 43.66 -71.01
N SER A 668 -27.99 43.03 -70.57
CA SER A 668 -29.09 42.64 -71.46
C SER A 668 -29.84 43.84 -72.05
N GLU A 669 -30.09 44.88 -71.26
CA GLU A 669 -30.70 46.15 -71.74
C GLU A 669 -29.80 46.85 -72.76
N ILE A 670 -28.49 46.94 -72.49
CA ILE A 670 -27.48 47.51 -73.40
C ILE A 670 -27.39 46.69 -74.68
N LYS A 671 -27.52 45.36 -74.60
CA LYS A 671 -27.57 44.49 -75.79
C LYS A 671 -28.81 44.75 -76.63
N GLU A 672 -29.99 44.87 -76.02
CA GLU A 672 -31.23 45.21 -76.75
C GLU A 672 -31.14 46.61 -77.40
N ILE A 673 -30.52 47.58 -76.72
CA ILE A 673 -30.22 48.90 -77.27
C ILE A 673 -29.24 48.79 -78.45
N LYS A 674 -28.18 47.98 -78.34
CA LYS A 674 -27.23 47.74 -79.43
C LYS A 674 -27.91 47.11 -80.64
N ASP A 675 -28.79 46.13 -80.43
CA ASP A 675 -29.51 45.47 -81.52
C ASP A 675 -30.45 46.46 -82.24
N LYS A 676 -31.10 47.38 -81.51
CA LYS A 676 -31.85 48.52 -82.09
C LYS A 676 -30.96 49.55 -82.80
N PHE A 677 -29.72 49.75 -82.36
CA PHE A 677 -28.75 50.58 -83.09
C PHE A 677 -28.34 49.90 -84.42
N ASN A 678 -28.13 48.59 -84.44
CA ASN A 678 -27.86 47.85 -85.69
C ASN A 678 -29.05 47.96 -86.67
N GLU A 679 -30.30 47.92 -86.17
CA GLU A 679 -31.51 48.16 -86.98
C GLU A 679 -31.56 49.61 -87.51
N LEU A 680 -31.18 50.60 -86.70
CA LEU A 680 -31.07 52.00 -87.12
C LEU A 680 -29.99 52.23 -88.18
N ASP A 681 -28.82 51.58 -88.05
CA ASP A 681 -27.75 51.65 -89.05
C ASP A 681 -28.20 51.01 -90.38
N GLY A 682 -28.91 49.88 -90.35
CA GLY A 682 -29.52 49.28 -91.54
C GLY A 682 -30.60 50.17 -92.18
N LEU A 683 -31.41 50.88 -91.38
CA LEU A 683 -32.32 51.92 -91.88
C LEU A 683 -31.56 53.13 -92.45
N SER A 684 -30.39 53.45 -91.89
CA SER A 684 -29.51 54.52 -92.38
C SER A 684 -28.90 54.18 -93.74
N GLU A 685 -28.43 52.95 -93.97
CA GLU A 685 -27.99 52.48 -95.29
C GLU A 685 -29.12 52.58 -96.34
N ILE A 686 -30.35 52.17 -95.98
CA ILE A 686 -31.54 52.32 -96.84
C ILE A 686 -31.84 53.80 -97.12
N MET A 687 -31.64 54.68 -96.13
CA MET A 687 -31.82 56.13 -96.29
C MET A 687 -30.73 56.75 -97.16
N GLU A 688 -29.47 56.31 -97.06
CA GLU A 688 -28.39 56.76 -97.94
C GLU A 688 -28.62 56.30 -99.39
N ALA A 689 -29.09 55.07 -99.59
CA ALA A 689 -29.51 54.58 -100.90
C ALA A 689 -30.66 55.41 -101.49
N ARG A 690 -31.65 55.79 -100.68
CA ARG A 690 -32.72 56.74 -101.06
C ARG A 690 -32.17 58.12 -101.41
N VAL A 691 -31.21 58.66 -100.66
CA VAL A 691 -30.58 59.96 -100.94
C VAL A 691 -29.81 59.92 -102.27
N LYS A 692 -29.03 58.86 -102.52
CA LYS A 692 -28.35 58.65 -103.82
C LYS A 692 -29.35 58.55 -104.98
N GLN A 693 -30.47 57.84 -104.79
CA GLN A 693 -31.55 57.79 -105.79
C GLN A 693 -32.15 59.18 -106.05
N ILE A 694 -32.40 59.97 -105.00
CA ILE A 694 -32.91 61.34 -105.11
C ILE A 694 -31.92 62.27 -105.82
N GLN A 695 -30.62 62.19 -105.52
CA GLN A 695 -29.58 62.94 -106.23
C GLN A 695 -29.51 62.57 -107.72
N ALA A 696 -29.62 61.28 -108.06
CA ALA A 696 -29.71 60.84 -109.45
C ALA A 696 -30.97 61.37 -110.17
N MET A 697 -32.10 61.49 -109.47
CA MET A 697 -33.30 62.13 -110.01
C MET A 697 -33.13 63.65 -110.18
N PHE A 698 -32.47 64.35 -109.24
CA PHE A 698 -32.13 65.77 -109.39
C PHE A 698 -31.24 66.02 -110.61
N SER A 699 -30.15 65.26 -110.77
CA SER A 699 -29.27 65.37 -111.95
C SER A 699 -30.03 65.13 -113.27
N LYS A 700 -31.02 64.24 -113.26
CA LYS A 700 -31.89 63.98 -114.43
C LYS A 700 -32.92 65.08 -114.69
N VAL A 701 -33.37 65.80 -113.67
CA VAL A 701 -34.19 67.02 -113.82
C VAL A 701 -33.35 68.19 -114.32
N GLU A 702 -32.09 68.27 -113.91
CA GLU A 702 -31.15 69.32 -114.32
C GLU A 702 -30.73 69.15 -115.80
N THR A 703 -30.43 67.93 -116.25
CA THR A 703 -30.21 67.69 -117.70
C THR A 703 -31.46 67.92 -118.55
N LEU A 704 -32.65 67.58 -118.07
CA LEU A 704 -33.91 67.96 -118.74
C LEU A 704 -34.10 69.49 -118.82
N ARG A 705 -33.66 70.24 -117.80
CA ARG A 705 -33.67 71.70 -117.80
C ARG A 705 -32.69 72.27 -118.82
N ASP A 706 -31.52 71.68 -118.98
CA ASP A 706 -30.54 72.06 -120.00
C ASP A 706 -31.03 71.74 -121.41
N GLU A 707 -31.69 70.59 -121.63
CA GLU A 707 -32.36 70.25 -122.89
C GLU A 707 -33.50 71.24 -123.24
N ILE A 708 -34.31 71.63 -122.25
CA ILE A 708 -35.33 72.67 -122.41
C ILE A 708 -34.69 74.02 -122.75
N THR A 709 -33.61 74.41 -122.06
CA THR A 709 -32.90 75.68 -122.30
C THR A 709 -32.24 75.71 -123.69
N SER A 710 -31.67 74.58 -124.13
CA SER A 710 -31.16 74.41 -125.50
C SER A 710 -32.28 74.47 -126.55
N THR A 711 -33.48 73.99 -126.21
CA THR A 711 -34.66 74.06 -127.09
C THR A 711 -35.20 75.49 -127.19
N ASP A 712 -35.23 76.24 -126.07
CA ASP A 712 -35.63 77.65 -126.05
C ASP A 712 -34.65 78.54 -126.84
N ASN A 713 -33.34 78.37 -126.64
CA ASN A 713 -32.32 79.04 -127.44
C ASN A 713 -32.49 78.77 -128.94
N ARG A 714 -32.79 77.53 -129.33
CA ARG A 714 -33.05 77.14 -130.72
C ARG A 714 -34.38 77.70 -131.26
N LEU A 715 -35.38 77.92 -130.41
CA LEU A 715 -36.60 78.63 -130.77
C LEU A 715 -36.33 80.12 -130.98
N GLN A 716 -35.47 80.75 -130.17
CA GLN A 716 -35.02 82.14 -130.39
C GLN A 716 -34.25 82.27 -131.71
N GLU A 717 -33.33 81.35 -132.04
CA GLU A 717 -32.66 81.31 -133.35
C GLU A 717 -33.65 81.18 -134.51
N LEU A 718 -34.66 80.29 -134.39
CA LEU A 718 -35.72 80.14 -135.39
C LEU A 718 -36.57 81.41 -135.55
N PHE A 719 -36.86 82.15 -134.48
CA PHE A 719 -37.52 83.45 -134.57
C PHE A 719 -36.65 84.49 -135.29
N ILE A 720 -35.34 84.53 -135.00
CA ILE A 720 -34.38 85.45 -135.64
C ILE A 720 -34.21 85.12 -137.13
N GLU A 721 -34.08 83.84 -137.50
CA GLU A 721 -34.08 83.42 -138.91
C GLU A 721 -35.40 83.78 -139.61
N THR A 722 -36.54 83.63 -138.92
CA THR A 722 -37.86 83.95 -139.48
C THR A 722 -38.01 85.44 -139.75
N ASP A 723 -37.65 86.35 -138.83
CA ASP A 723 -37.68 87.80 -139.10
C ASP A 723 -36.72 88.20 -140.24
N LYS A 724 -35.53 87.60 -140.25
CA LYS A 724 -34.53 87.82 -141.30
C LYS A 724 -35.02 87.38 -142.69
N LYS A 725 -35.71 86.23 -142.77
CA LYS A 725 -36.41 85.76 -143.97
C LYS A 725 -37.56 86.70 -144.36
N MET A 726 -38.34 87.18 -143.39
CA MET A 726 -39.47 88.08 -143.61
C MET A 726 -39.05 89.41 -144.23
N ARG A 727 -37.91 89.98 -143.80
CA ARG A 727 -37.31 91.18 -144.42
C ARG A 727 -36.82 90.89 -145.84
N GLN A 728 -36.11 89.78 -146.05
CA GLN A 728 -35.66 89.37 -147.40
C GLN A 728 -36.84 89.10 -148.36
N PHE A 729 -38.03 88.79 -147.84
CA PHE A 729 -39.25 88.62 -148.64
C PHE A 729 -39.88 89.94 -149.09
N ALA A 730 -39.64 91.05 -148.39
CA ALA A 730 -40.14 92.38 -148.75
C ALA A 730 -39.34 93.00 -149.91
N ASP A 731 -38.01 92.96 -149.83
CA ASP A 731 -37.12 93.58 -150.82
C ASP A 731 -37.13 92.85 -152.19
N PHE A 732 -37.58 91.59 -152.24
CA PHE A 732 -37.56 90.76 -153.45
C PHE A 732 -38.70 91.05 -154.45
N ILE A 733 -39.67 91.90 -154.11
CA ILE A 733 -40.88 92.13 -154.91
C ILE A 733 -40.73 93.26 -155.95
N GLN A 734 -39.70 94.12 -155.87
CA GLN A 734 -39.63 95.33 -156.70
C GLN A 734 -38.78 95.24 -157.99
N ALA A 735 -38.15 94.10 -158.28
CA ALA A 735 -37.52 93.78 -159.57
C ALA A 735 -37.54 92.25 -159.78
N VAL A 736 -38.44 91.65 -160.58
CA VAL A 736 -38.61 91.82 -162.03
C VAL A 736 -37.29 91.62 -162.78
N ASP A 737 -37.03 90.42 -163.31
CA ASP A 737 -37.35 90.16 -164.73
C ASP A 737 -37.32 88.66 -165.14
N HIS A 738 -37.94 88.34 -166.28
CA HIS A 738 -37.87 87.11 -167.11
C HIS A 738 -38.30 85.70 -166.58
N ASN A 739 -39.22 85.09 -167.37
CA ASN A 739 -39.55 83.64 -167.51
C ASN A 739 -40.38 82.87 -166.45
N ASN A 740 -41.71 82.97 -166.61
CA ASN A 740 -42.71 81.92 -166.94
C ASN A 740 -42.33 80.40 -166.87
N PRO A 741 -43.30 79.45 -166.69
CA PRO A 741 -44.75 79.62 -166.52
C PRO A 741 -45.41 78.78 -165.39
N ILE A 742 -46.73 78.86 -165.25
CA ILE A 742 -47.59 78.16 -164.27
C ILE A 742 -48.70 77.33 -164.97
N MET A 743 -49.22 76.27 -164.30
CA MET A 743 -50.43 75.47 -164.59
C MET A 743 -50.49 74.55 -165.83
N LYS A 744 -50.43 73.20 -165.63
CA LYS A 744 -51.38 72.18 -166.17
C LYS A 744 -51.07 70.70 -165.80
N GLN A 745 -52.14 69.88 -165.85
CA GLN A 745 -52.23 68.43 -166.23
C GLN A 745 -51.47 67.30 -165.48
N VAL A 746 -52.22 66.58 -164.62
CA VAL A 746 -52.70 65.16 -164.79
C VAL A 746 -51.70 63.99 -165.09
N LYS A 747 -51.78 62.94 -164.24
CA LYS A 747 -51.38 61.49 -164.39
C LYS A 747 -49.89 61.09 -164.29
N GLY A 748 -49.68 59.88 -163.75
CA GLY A 748 -48.41 59.11 -163.72
C GLY A 748 -47.54 59.47 -162.50
N SER A 749 -47.27 58.63 -161.49
CA SER A 749 -46.96 57.20 -161.37
C SER A 749 -45.52 56.81 -161.71
N ALA A 750 -44.94 55.97 -160.82
CA ALA A 750 -43.60 55.37 -160.83
C ALA A 750 -42.43 56.32 -160.48
N VAL A 751 -41.43 55.92 -159.69
CA VAL A 751 -41.19 54.75 -158.79
C VAL A 751 -40.11 55.26 -157.78
N ALA A 752 -40.19 55.15 -156.44
CA ALA A 752 -40.28 53.97 -155.56
C ALA A 752 -39.02 53.06 -155.63
N PRO A 753 -38.77 52.11 -154.70
CA PRO A 753 -39.33 51.86 -153.36
C PRO A 753 -38.58 52.66 -152.27
N LYS A 754 -39.19 53.15 -151.19
CA LYS A 754 -39.85 52.46 -150.06
C LYS A 754 -38.86 51.66 -149.19
N ASN A 755 -38.67 51.94 -147.89
CA ASN A 755 -39.64 52.11 -146.77
C ASN A 755 -40.22 50.75 -146.30
N ILE A 756 -40.66 50.71 -145.04
CA ILE A 756 -41.28 49.61 -144.28
C ILE A 756 -40.27 48.66 -143.66
N ASN A 757 -40.25 48.59 -142.32
CA ASN A 757 -40.32 47.29 -141.65
C ASN A 757 -41.02 47.27 -140.27
N GLU A 758 -42.14 48.00 -140.16
CA GLU A 758 -43.24 47.62 -139.27
C GLU A 758 -43.71 46.17 -139.55
N ASN A 759 -43.51 45.69 -140.79
CA ASN A 759 -43.64 44.28 -141.15
C ASN A 759 -42.60 43.36 -140.47
N VAL A 760 -41.41 43.79 -140.04
CA VAL A 760 -40.51 42.94 -139.22
C VAL A 760 -41.07 42.78 -137.82
N LEU A 761 -41.59 43.85 -137.21
CA LEU A 761 -42.34 43.77 -135.95
C LEU A 761 -43.54 42.83 -136.07
N ARG A 762 -44.25 42.82 -137.21
CA ARG A 762 -45.32 41.86 -137.48
C ARG A 762 -44.80 40.44 -137.74
N THR A 763 -43.77 40.24 -138.58
CA THR A 763 -43.27 38.92 -138.97
C THR A 763 -42.54 38.20 -137.83
N VAL A 764 -41.81 38.92 -136.96
CA VAL A 764 -41.24 38.32 -135.74
C VAL A 764 -42.38 37.82 -134.83
N ARG A 765 -43.47 38.58 -134.68
CA ARG A 765 -44.64 38.17 -133.90
C ARG A 765 -45.41 37.02 -134.57
N GLU A 766 -45.66 37.08 -135.88
CA GLU A 766 -46.31 35.99 -136.64
C GLU A 766 -45.50 34.69 -136.71
N LEU A 767 -44.16 34.74 -136.59
CA LEU A 767 -43.32 33.54 -136.49
C LEU A 767 -43.31 32.99 -135.06
N SER A 768 -43.31 33.87 -134.05
CA SER A 768 -43.48 33.50 -132.64
C SER A 768 -44.84 32.82 -132.40
N ASP A 769 -45.94 33.38 -132.91
CA ASP A 769 -47.30 32.80 -132.85
C ASP A 769 -47.43 31.47 -133.62
N LYS A 770 -46.49 31.18 -134.53
CA LYS A 770 -46.38 29.91 -135.26
C LYS A 770 -45.34 28.95 -134.64
N GLY A 771 -44.83 29.26 -133.44
CA GLY A 771 -44.03 28.36 -132.61
C GLY A 771 -42.53 28.29 -132.93
N TRP A 772 -41.97 29.29 -133.63
CA TRP A 772 -40.53 29.35 -133.92
C TRP A 772 -39.76 30.00 -132.76
N THR A 773 -38.55 29.52 -132.45
CA THR A 773 -37.74 30.05 -131.32
C THR A 773 -37.01 31.35 -131.65
N SER A 774 -36.61 32.13 -130.62
CA SER A 774 -35.90 33.41 -130.80
C SER A 774 -34.59 33.28 -131.58
N ASP A 775 -33.86 32.19 -131.35
CA ASP A 775 -32.59 31.85 -132.01
C ASP A 775 -32.79 31.42 -133.48
N GLU A 776 -33.87 30.69 -133.80
CA GLU A 776 -34.26 30.40 -135.18
C GLU A 776 -34.70 31.65 -135.94
N ILE A 777 -35.52 32.51 -135.32
CA ILE A 777 -35.97 33.77 -135.91
C ILE A 777 -34.78 34.72 -136.16
N SER A 778 -33.87 34.84 -135.17
CA SER A 778 -32.59 35.55 -135.28
C SER A 778 -31.78 35.10 -136.50
N ARG A 779 -31.46 33.80 -136.60
CA ARG A 779 -30.71 33.24 -137.73
C ARG A 779 -31.43 33.35 -139.08
N LYS A 780 -32.76 33.29 -139.09
CA LYS A 780 -33.57 33.35 -140.33
C LYS A 780 -33.70 34.77 -140.90
N LEU A 781 -33.77 35.78 -140.04
CA LEU A 781 -33.91 37.19 -140.41
C LEU A 781 -32.58 37.96 -140.39
N MET A 782 -31.50 37.35 -139.90
CA MET A 782 -30.19 37.97 -139.67
C MET A 782 -30.28 39.23 -138.80
N MET A 783 -30.94 39.09 -137.66
CA MET A 783 -31.10 40.11 -136.62
C MET A 783 -30.52 39.63 -135.30
N ASP A 784 -30.06 40.54 -134.44
CA ASP A 784 -29.58 40.19 -133.09
C ASP A 784 -30.67 39.49 -132.25
N GLU A 785 -30.29 38.42 -131.54
CA GLU A 785 -31.22 37.63 -130.72
C GLU A 785 -31.83 38.46 -129.58
N ASN A 786 -31.08 39.41 -129.03
CA ASN A 786 -31.59 40.29 -127.97
C ASN A 786 -32.67 41.24 -128.50
N ALA A 787 -32.51 41.75 -129.73
CA ALA A 787 -33.55 42.54 -130.41
C ALA A 787 -34.80 41.69 -130.71
N VAL A 788 -34.65 40.43 -131.12
CA VAL A 788 -35.78 39.50 -131.30
C VAL A 788 -36.52 39.24 -129.98
N ARG A 789 -35.80 38.97 -128.88
CA ARG A 789 -36.39 38.82 -127.54
C ARG A 789 -37.13 40.08 -127.09
N LEU A 790 -36.59 41.26 -127.36
CA LEU A 790 -37.23 42.54 -127.02
C LEU A 790 -38.57 42.74 -127.77
N ILE A 791 -38.65 42.33 -129.04
CA ILE A 791 -39.87 42.42 -129.86
C ILE A 791 -40.97 41.45 -129.40
N ILE A 792 -40.58 40.25 -128.93
CA ILE A 792 -41.49 39.23 -128.39
C ILE A 792 -42.02 39.66 -127.01
N ASN A 793 -41.17 40.16 -126.11
CA ASN A 793 -41.54 40.51 -124.74
C ASN A 793 -42.32 41.84 -124.61
N THR A 794 -42.57 42.57 -125.70
CA THR A 794 -43.23 43.90 -125.70
C THR A 794 -44.69 43.85 -126.18
N SER A 795 -45.41 42.76 -125.89
CA SER A 795 -46.82 42.60 -126.26
C SER A 795 -47.64 41.75 -125.27
N SER A 796 -47.65 42.15 -123.99
CA SER A 796 -48.63 41.66 -123.01
C SER A 796 -49.07 42.76 -122.03
N LEU A 797 -49.90 43.68 -122.53
CA LEU A 797 -50.73 44.62 -121.77
C LEU A 797 -52.07 44.72 -122.51
#